data_AF-A0A072MYB8-F1
#
_entry.id   AF-A0A072MYB8-F1
#
_cell.length_a   1.000
_cell.length_b   1.000
_cell.length_c   1.000
_cell.angle_alpha   90.00
_cell.angle_beta   90.00
_cell.angle_gamma   90.00
#
_symmetry.space_group_name_H-M   'P 1'
#
loop_
_entity.id
_entity.type
_entity.pdbx_description
1 polymer ?
#
loop_
_entity_poly.entity_id
_entity_poly.type
_entity_poly.pdbx_seq_one_letter_code
_entity_poly.pdbx_strand_id
1 'polypeptide(L)'
;MIYGGLISIPTAYGDLKSLDDAAMSDISGQSGITLEMDLGVSADSVSYFDDGKGIHLEGFRVGSATDPNGQAYHLVMIDIGNDASLNLDYLVEDRRIEFGDIRLAGAPGVSMGGLFFDHSLQGTFRLRSGGALGGSGYTFDSAYTMTGGRLGYRTNGNEFFLDDITMDVEALGVTLDVVGSTLQLRAPRVVGSWEVGAIRFSGNPLNHGVSADVSSGLTLPSYGGMSGHFDLTSATDIQAGGRDGEGLRIDSETTIHSASFLYHDDGNVVALRDITGYYDVNDLRIDVTTDPKGREALGLTLGGVQGEFNVGAVEMGGNGKSLGQVNVSFILEDRIFNGESYRNAVFLQGGGHPDAGPQGLRLATEWSLRLSDLSYTEDGNRVIFSGLQSWGRGDVTVNVTREGVKNGTQFFDGLRVGFEGIKAGYRINGLRVGSDDAPLQGGTELLLALGFYPAYEFELDGHVTLGPGGASGEGITINSDIQISNGRAAIIAAPYDSGSGEAPQKGLWITDLDYDGHLRSMTVDVTEEGLAIVKGEAWSSMDIGNLRVGDKLAGASFGRFVLQKYELGSSMTIVPGGAGEVCAGGVGGTESACTASGGVWENRGEEGITVKLKQILARAVSDDKKNAFTWETNRKTDASGNPINGSGNQLVLNDIYTSDGGDFDGDGVDDNTFGVRTDLAVDVYRTRVVKKEDGADSLGVVGSRGDEKIMDSSAPEGYRYVADPGQSDQANRPLGFAVKAESRFKELSINNIDLVHPVGGAQTAVYGVKMQNFDIKANLTATPIP
;
A
#
# COMPACT_ATOMS: atom_id res chain seq x y z
N MET A 1 45.11 -20.79 67.10
CA MET A 1 44.35 -21.83 67.82
C MET A 1 42.94 -21.80 67.22
N ILE A 2 42.58 -22.83 66.44
CA ILE A 2 41.21 -23.30 66.05
C ILE A 2 40.36 -22.33 65.20
N TYR A 3 40.23 -22.56 63.87
CA TYR A 3 39.07 -23.12 63.10
C TYR A 3 37.75 -22.35 63.31
N GLY A 4 36.89 -21.97 62.35
CA GLY A 4 36.43 -22.46 61.03
C GLY A 4 34.94 -21.99 60.93
N GLY A 5 34.26 -21.82 59.80
CA GLY A 5 34.54 -22.18 58.42
C GLY A 5 33.65 -21.41 57.43
N LEU A 6 34.14 -21.38 56.19
CA LEU A 6 33.37 -21.06 54.98
C LEU A 6 32.57 -22.31 54.57
N ILE A 7 31.29 -22.12 54.28
CA ILE A 7 30.47 -23.11 53.56
C ILE A 7 30.73 -22.87 52.06
N SER A 8 31.40 -23.83 51.43
CA SER A 8 31.56 -23.94 49.98
C SER A 8 30.33 -24.65 49.41
N ILE A 9 29.73 -24.04 48.40
CA ILE A 9 28.76 -24.67 47.50
C ILE A 9 29.58 -25.42 46.44
N PRO A 10 29.31 -26.71 46.14
CA PRO A 10 30.03 -27.43 45.11
C PRO A 10 29.52 -27.02 43.71
N THR A 11 30.37 -26.34 42.94
CA THR A 11 30.27 -26.29 41.48
C THR A 11 30.74 -27.64 40.92
N ALA A 12 29.85 -28.42 40.33
CA ALA A 12 30.21 -29.60 39.58
C ALA A 12 30.83 -29.18 38.24
N TYR A 13 32.16 -29.22 38.15
CA TYR A 13 32.87 -29.26 36.86
C TYR A 13 32.86 -30.72 36.39
N GLY A 14 32.11 -31.01 35.33
CA GLY A 14 32.26 -32.25 34.59
C GLY A 14 33.54 -32.18 33.75
N ASP A 15 34.62 -32.79 34.23
CA ASP A 15 35.83 -33.00 33.42
C ASP A 15 35.52 -34.02 32.31
N LEU A 16 35.73 -33.63 31.05
CA LEU A 16 35.68 -34.56 29.92
C LEU A 16 36.87 -35.51 30.01
N LYS A 17 36.58 -36.79 30.28
CA LYS A 17 37.58 -37.85 30.36
C LYS A 17 37.96 -38.30 28.94
N SER A 18 39.22 -38.10 28.55
CA SER A 18 39.75 -38.68 27.29
C SER A 18 39.62 -40.20 27.34
N LEU A 19 38.94 -40.78 26.36
CA LEU A 19 38.90 -42.22 26.14
C LEU A 19 40.22 -42.68 25.52
N ASP A 20 40.63 -43.92 25.81
CA ASP A 20 41.80 -44.54 25.16
C ASP A 20 41.42 -45.15 23.80
N ASP A 21 42.43 -45.38 22.96
CA ASP A 21 42.25 -45.86 21.56
C ASP A 21 41.57 -47.24 21.46
N ALA A 22 41.60 -48.05 22.52
CA ALA A 22 40.92 -49.35 22.54
C ALA A 22 39.42 -49.21 22.84
N ALA A 23 39.02 -48.23 23.67
CA ALA A 23 37.62 -47.88 23.89
C ALA A 23 36.99 -47.17 22.66
N MET A 24 37.78 -46.44 21.88
CA MET A 24 37.35 -45.80 20.62
C MET A 24 37.20 -46.79 19.45
N SER A 25 37.88 -47.94 19.49
CA SER A 25 37.79 -48.99 18.45
C SER A 25 36.49 -49.80 18.49
N ASP A 26 35.79 -49.83 19.64
CA ASP A 26 34.52 -50.57 19.81
C ASP A 26 33.27 -49.67 19.59
N ILE A 27 33.47 -48.37 19.35
CA ILE A 27 32.37 -47.46 18.96
C ILE A 27 32.15 -47.59 17.45
N SER A 28 31.38 -48.60 17.02
CA SER A 28 30.80 -48.60 15.67
C SER A 28 29.54 -47.71 15.67
N GLY A 29 29.73 -46.39 15.63
CA GLY A 29 28.64 -45.41 15.59
C GLY A 29 27.90 -45.42 14.26
N GLN A 30 27.02 -46.40 14.04
CA GLN A 30 25.94 -46.34 13.03
C GLN A 30 24.59 -45.91 13.65
N SER A 31 24.59 -45.50 14.92
CA SER A 31 23.39 -45.03 15.61
C SER A 31 23.50 -43.52 15.79
N GLY A 32 22.54 -42.77 15.23
CA GLY A 32 22.46 -41.32 15.35
C GLY A 32 22.49 -40.81 16.79
N ILE A 33 22.84 -39.55 16.97
CA ILE A 33 22.91 -38.85 18.26
C ILE A 33 21.58 -38.12 18.48
N THR A 34 20.90 -38.37 19.60
CA THR A 34 19.75 -37.57 20.02
C THR A 34 20.19 -36.56 21.08
N LEU A 35 19.93 -35.27 20.84
CA LEU A 35 20.14 -34.17 21.76
C LEU A 35 18.80 -33.66 22.26
N GLU A 36 18.59 -33.71 23.57
CA GLU A 36 17.43 -33.13 24.27
C GLU A 36 17.95 -31.99 25.15
N MET A 37 17.39 -30.79 24.99
CA MET A 37 17.88 -29.56 25.61
C MET A 37 16.73 -28.67 26.06
N ASP A 38 16.85 -28.13 27.27
CA ASP A 38 16.07 -26.98 27.71
C ASP A 38 16.90 -25.70 27.53
N LEU A 39 16.50 -24.87 26.57
CA LEU A 39 17.24 -23.67 26.16
C LEU A 39 16.75 -22.44 26.92
N GLY A 40 17.65 -21.84 27.69
CA GLY A 40 17.48 -20.50 28.27
C GLY A 40 18.75 -19.69 28.08
N VAL A 41 18.68 -18.61 27.30
CA VAL A 41 19.79 -17.69 27.06
C VAL A 41 19.30 -16.28 27.34
N SER A 42 20.11 -15.49 28.06
CA SER A 42 19.86 -14.05 28.22
C SER A 42 21.17 -13.29 28.12
N ALA A 43 21.12 -12.10 27.55
CA ALA A 43 22.21 -11.15 27.53
C ALA A 43 21.65 -9.73 27.66
N ASP A 44 22.30 -8.90 28.48
CA ASP A 44 21.89 -7.51 28.67
C ASP A 44 21.98 -6.73 27.34
N SER A 45 23.01 -7.00 26.53
CA SER A 45 23.16 -6.42 25.21
C SER A 45 23.97 -7.32 24.27
N VAL A 46 23.56 -7.34 23.00
CA VAL A 46 24.34 -7.85 21.85
C VAL A 46 24.63 -6.64 20.96
N SER A 47 25.91 -6.40 20.66
CA SER A 47 26.34 -5.22 19.91
C SER A 47 27.08 -5.61 18.63
N TYR A 48 26.77 -4.94 17.54
CA TYR A 48 27.51 -4.99 16.29
C TYR A 48 28.12 -3.62 16.01
N PHE A 49 29.37 -3.61 15.54
CA PHE A 49 30.09 -2.39 15.20
C PHE A 49 30.59 -2.49 13.77
N ASP A 50 30.50 -1.35 13.09
CA ASP A 50 30.85 -1.15 11.70
C ASP A 50 31.34 0.30 11.56
N ASP A 51 32.53 0.49 10.99
CA ASP A 51 33.17 1.81 10.84
C ASP A 51 33.20 2.69 12.11
N GLY A 52 33.33 2.05 13.28
CA GLY A 52 33.34 2.72 14.59
C GLY A 52 31.98 3.22 15.07
N LYS A 53 30.90 2.96 14.32
CA LYS A 53 29.51 3.12 14.71
C LYS A 53 28.95 1.77 15.13
N GLY A 54 27.84 1.75 15.86
CA GLY A 54 27.31 0.50 16.37
C GLY A 54 25.80 0.48 16.57
N ILE A 55 25.25 -0.72 16.53
CA ILE A 55 23.88 -1.05 16.87
C ILE A 55 23.88 -2.01 18.07
N HIS A 56 22.98 -1.75 19.01
CA HIS A 56 22.83 -2.47 20.26
C HIS A 56 21.43 -3.09 20.31
N LEU A 57 21.38 -4.40 20.47
CA LEU A 57 20.16 -5.15 20.79
C LEU A 57 20.18 -5.37 22.30
N GLU A 58 19.28 -4.73 23.03
CA GLU A 58 19.25 -4.73 24.50
C GLU A 58 18.16 -5.68 25.01
N GLY A 59 18.42 -6.31 26.16
CA GLY A 59 17.48 -7.26 26.78
C GLY A 59 17.23 -8.48 25.89
N PHE A 60 18.29 -9.08 25.33
CA PHE A 60 18.17 -10.28 24.52
C PHE A 60 17.77 -11.47 25.39
N ARG A 61 16.72 -12.19 24.98
CA ARG A 61 16.30 -13.44 25.62
C ARG A 61 15.93 -14.49 24.57
N VAL A 62 16.33 -15.73 24.84
CA VAL A 62 15.78 -16.95 24.23
C VAL A 62 15.29 -17.85 25.36
N GLY A 63 14.02 -18.21 25.36
CA GLY A 63 13.41 -19.02 26.43
C GLY A 63 11.97 -19.38 26.12
N SER A 64 11.20 -19.73 27.16
CA SER A 64 9.78 -20.06 26.99
C SER A 64 8.96 -18.83 26.57
N ALA A 65 8.02 -19.01 25.63
CA ALA A 65 7.06 -17.96 25.25
C ALA A 65 5.90 -17.85 26.26
N THR A 66 5.49 -18.96 26.87
CA THR A 66 4.40 -18.99 27.86
C THR A 66 4.83 -18.69 29.30
N ASP A 67 6.07 -19.03 29.68
CA ASP A 67 6.68 -18.72 30.98
C ASP A 67 7.87 -17.76 30.80
N PRO A 68 7.76 -16.49 31.25
CA PRO A 68 8.84 -15.51 31.17
C PRO A 68 10.15 -15.94 31.86
N ASN A 69 10.10 -16.87 32.81
CA ASN A 69 11.29 -17.42 33.48
C ASN A 69 11.63 -18.85 33.02
N GLY A 70 10.84 -19.42 32.12
CA GLY A 70 10.98 -20.78 31.62
C GLY A 70 12.01 -20.90 30.49
N GLN A 71 12.37 -22.15 30.19
CA GLN A 71 13.24 -22.53 29.09
C GLN A 71 12.41 -23.10 27.93
N ALA A 72 12.90 -22.97 26.70
CA ALA A 72 12.28 -23.58 25.52
C ALA A 72 12.78 -25.00 25.32
N TYR A 73 11.90 -25.93 24.96
CA TYR A 73 12.29 -27.32 24.75
C TYR A 73 12.80 -27.54 23.31
N HIS A 74 13.91 -28.26 23.18
CA HIS A 74 14.55 -28.60 21.93
C HIS A 74 14.93 -30.08 21.90
N LEU A 75 14.46 -30.80 20.89
CA LEU A 75 14.90 -32.16 20.56
C LEU A 75 15.50 -32.14 19.16
N VAL A 76 16.75 -32.56 19.02
CA VAL A 76 17.44 -32.66 17.73
C VAL A 76 18.05 -34.06 17.59
N MET A 77 17.58 -34.82 16.62
CA MET A 77 18.16 -36.10 16.22
C MET A 77 19.14 -35.85 15.07
N ILE A 78 20.38 -36.26 15.26
CA ILE A 78 21.49 -36.07 14.34
C ILE A 78 21.89 -37.42 13.79
N ASP A 79 21.85 -37.57 12.46
CA ASP A 79 22.32 -38.77 11.77
C ASP A 79 23.27 -38.42 10.63
N ILE A 80 24.25 -39.31 10.38
CA ILE A 80 25.20 -39.19 9.26
C ILE A 80 24.89 -40.28 8.25
N GLY A 81 24.40 -39.88 7.09
CA GLY A 81 24.04 -40.78 6.00
C GLY A 81 25.24 -41.50 5.40
N ASN A 82 24.98 -42.62 4.70
CA ASN A 82 26.00 -43.39 3.98
C ASN A 82 26.73 -42.59 2.87
N ASP A 83 26.12 -41.49 2.42
CA ASP A 83 26.67 -40.51 1.47
C ASP A 83 27.42 -39.36 2.17
N ALA A 84 27.69 -39.49 3.49
CA ALA A 84 28.23 -38.47 4.37
C ALA A 84 27.37 -37.20 4.51
N SER A 85 26.07 -37.28 4.19
CA SER A 85 25.13 -36.19 4.50
C SER A 85 24.83 -36.10 5.98
N LEU A 86 24.75 -34.89 6.52
CA LEU A 86 24.26 -34.60 7.87
C LEU A 86 22.74 -34.44 7.80
N ASN A 87 22.00 -35.25 8.54
CA ASN A 87 20.55 -35.18 8.66
C ASN A 87 20.19 -34.75 10.08
N LEU A 88 19.36 -33.72 10.20
CA LEU A 88 18.83 -33.21 11.46
C LEU A 88 17.31 -33.33 11.42
N ASP A 89 16.73 -34.11 12.31
CA ASP A 89 15.30 -34.03 12.61
C ASP A 89 15.16 -33.23 13.90
N TYR A 90 14.36 -32.17 13.89
CA TYR A 90 14.23 -31.30 15.05
C TYR A 90 12.78 -31.04 15.42
N LEU A 91 12.58 -30.87 16.73
CA LEU A 91 11.37 -30.39 17.36
C LEU A 91 11.78 -29.30 18.35
N VAL A 92 11.17 -28.13 18.21
CA VAL A 92 11.30 -26.98 19.10
C VAL A 92 9.91 -26.64 19.59
N GLU A 93 9.74 -26.50 20.89
CA GLU A 93 8.44 -26.18 21.50
C GLU A 93 8.55 -24.95 22.38
N ASP A 94 7.52 -24.09 22.29
CA ASP A 94 7.32 -22.93 23.16
C ASP A 94 8.53 -21.96 23.19
N ARG A 95 9.17 -21.68 22.05
CA ARG A 95 10.34 -20.79 22.02
C ARG A 95 9.95 -19.35 21.74
N ARG A 96 10.35 -18.42 22.61
CA ARG A 96 10.44 -16.98 22.32
C ARG A 96 11.88 -16.57 22.10
N ILE A 97 12.12 -15.81 21.04
CA ILE A 97 13.34 -15.01 20.82
C ILE A 97 12.92 -13.54 20.89
N GLU A 98 13.57 -12.74 21.73
CA GLU A 98 13.21 -11.34 21.87
C GLU A 98 14.38 -10.42 22.19
N PHE A 99 14.18 -9.14 21.84
CA PHE A 99 15.00 -8.01 22.25
C PHE A 99 14.07 -6.91 22.75
N GLY A 100 14.33 -6.38 23.94
CA GLY A 100 13.50 -5.33 24.54
C GLY A 100 13.67 -3.96 23.89
N ASP A 101 14.86 -3.68 23.35
CA ASP A 101 15.21 -2.41 22.72
C ASP A 101 16.26 -2.60 21.62
N ILE A 102 16.21 -1.73 20.60
CA ILE A 102 17.22 -1.63 19.54
C ILE A 102 17.70 -0.18 19.48
N ARG A 103 18.99 0.06 19.74
CA ARG A 103 19.60 1.39 19.83
C ARG A 103 20.83 1.54 18.95
N LEU A 104 21.13 2.77 18.57
CA LEU A 104 22.36 3.13 17.87
C LEU A 104 23.34 3.80 18.85
N ALA A 105 24.63 3.50 18.74
CA ALA A 105 25.68 3.89 19.70
C ALA A 105 25.80 5.41 19.93
N GLY A 106 25.37 6.24 18.96
CA GLY A 106 25.35 7.71 19.08
C GLY A 106 23.99 8.32 19.47
N ALA A 107 22.95 7.50 19.71
CA ALA A 107 21.60 7.96 20.01
C ALA A 107 21.00 7.30 21.27
N PRO A 108 21.69 7.34 22.44
CA PRO A 108 21.30 6.55 23.61
C PRO A 108 19.96 6.94 24.25
N GLY A 109 19.40 8.11 23.92
CA GLY A 109 18.12 8.59 24.48
C GLY A 109 16.88 8.04 23.78
N VAL A 110 17.04 7.37 22.64
CA VAL A 110 15.93 6.89 21.79
C VAL A 110 16.17 5.45 21.36
N SER A 111 15.11 4.70 21.11
CA SER A 111 15.15 3.30 20.68
C SER A 111 14.15 3.05 19.57
N MET A 112 14.43 2.07 18.69
CA MET A 112 13.50 1.61 17.67
C MET A 112 12.32 0.83 18.28
N GLY A 113 12.38 0.46 19.56
CA GLY A 113 11.43 -0.43 20.22
C GLY A 113 11.94 -1.87 20.30
N GLY A 114 11.08 -2.76 20.81
CA GLY A 114 11.38 -4.18 21.00
C GLY A 114 10.68 -5.07 19.97
N LEU A 115 11.25 -6.25 19.75
CA LEU A 115 10.72 -7.31 18.89
C LEU A 115 10.70 -8.63 19.65
N PHE A 116 9.65 -9.43 19.45
CA PHE A 116 9.61 -10.81 19.92
C PHE A 116 9.07 -11.73 18.82
N PHE A 117 9.58 -12.96 18.81
CA PHE A 117 9.15 -14.02 17.91
C PHE A 117 8.95 -15.30 18.69
N ASP A 118 7.70 -15.74 18.76
CA ASP A 118 7.26 -17.00 19.37
C ASP A 118 7.07 -18.03 18.28
N HIS A 119 7.49 -19.26 18.52
CA HIS A 119 7.17 -20.37 17.61
C HIS A 119 7.42 -21.73 18.26
N SER A 120 6.64 -22.70 17.79
CA SER A 120 7.00 -24.13 17.86
C SER A 120 7.27 -24.62 16.44
N LEU A 121 8.33 -25.40 16.27
CA LEU A 121 8.85 -25.77 14.95
C LEU A 121 9.21 -27.25 14.93
N GLN A 122 8.71 -27.98 13.94
CA GLN A 122 9.09 -29.36 13.69
C GLN A 122 9.53 -29.51 12.24
N GLY A 123 10.64 -30.19 11.99
CA GLY A 123 11.12 -30.33 10.62
C GLY A 123 12.37 -31.17 10.48
N THR A 124 12.87 -31.18 9.24
CA THR A 124 14.09 -31.86 8.84
C THR A 124 15.02 -30.88 8.14
N PHE A 125 16.32 -31.06 8.32
CA PHE A 125 17.37 -30.34 7.62
C PHE A 125 18.45 -31.33 7.21
N ARG A 126 18.73 -31.41 5.90
CA ARG A 126 19.75 -32.30 5.36
C ARG A 126 20.83 -31.48 4.66
N LEU A 127 22.07 -31.61 5.09
CA LEU A 127 23.24 -30.93 4.53
C LEU A 127 24.17 -31.94 3.85
N ARG A 128 24.61 -31.64 2.63
CA ARG A 128 25.53 -32.47 1.84
C ARG A 128 26.67 -31.62 1.30
N SER A 129 27.84 -32.22 1.11
CA SER A 129 28.96 -31.57 0.42
C SER A 129 28.69 -31.44 -1.08
N GLY A 130 29.19 -30.37 -1.68
CA GLY A 130 29.01 -30.03 -3.09
C GLY A 130 27.87 -29.02 -3.27
N GLY A 131 28.19 -27.86 -3.83
CA GLY A 131 27.20 -26.85 -4.24
C GLY A 131 27.00 -26.82 -5.75
N ALA A 132 26.35 -25.78 -6.27
CA ALA A 132 25.89 -25.70 -7.66
C ALA A 132 27.03 -25.72 -8.69
N LEU A 133 28.25 -25.34 -8.27
CA LEU A 133 29.44 -25.22 -9.14
C LEU A 133 30.47 -26.35 -8.93
N GLY A 134 30.21 -27.29 -8.00
CA GLY A 134 31.02 -28.48 -7.73
C GLY A 134 32.06 -28.34 -6.59
N GLY A 135 32.26 -29.45 -5.85
CA GLY A 135 33.40 -29.72 -4.95
C GLY A 135 33.51 -28.94 -3.62
N SER A 136 33.39 -27.61 -3.65
CA SER A 136 33.77 -26.70 -2.54
C SER A 136 32.63 -25.92 -1.88
N GLY A 137 31.37 -26.23 -2.18
CA GLY A 137 30.18 -25.64 -1.57
C GLY A 137 29.34 -26.65 -0.77
N TYR A 138 28.18 -26.22 -0.31
CA TYR A 138 27.19 -27.06 0.37
C TYR A 138 25.86 -27.05 -0.37
N THR A 139 25.16 -28.18 -0.35
CA THR A 139 23.75 -28.26 -0.72
C THR A 139 22.94 -28.63 0.52
N PHE A 140 21.85 -27.94 0.79
CA PHE A 140 20.93 -28.29 1.85
C PHE A 140 19.48 -28.36 1.38
N ASP A 141 18.77 -29.32 1.97
CA ASP A 141 17.33 -29.48 1.88
C ASP A 141 16.74 -29.14 3.26
N SER A 142 15.66 -28.37 3.31
CA SER A 142 14.96 -28.01 4.54
C SER A 142 13.46 -28.17 4.34
N ALA A 143 12.79 -28.84 5.26
CA ALA A 143 11.33 -28.90 5.30
C ALA A 143 10.86 -28.78 6.74
N TYR A 144 9.93 -27.87 7.02
CA TYR A 144 9.42 -27.66 8.37
C TYR A 144 7.98 -27.18 8.40
N THR A 145 7.35 -27.44 9.55
CA THR A 145 6.07 -26.88 9.95
C THR A 145 6.29 -26.05 11.22
N MET A 146 5.81 -24.82 11.21
CA MET A 146 5.74 -23.92 12.35
C MET A 146 4.28 -23.78 12.78
N THR A 147 4.00 -23.81 14.09
CA THR A 147 2.65 -23.62 14.63
C THR A 147 2.65 -22.70 15.85
N GLY A 148 1.49 -22.08 16.09
CA GLY A 148 1.25 -21.21 17.25
C GLY A 148 2.22 -20.02 17.33
N GLY A 149 2.76 -19.59 16.19
CA GLY A 149 3.78 -18.56 16.15
C GLY A 149 3.20 -17.17 16.46
N ARG A 150 4.04 -16.26 16.94
CA ARG A 150 3.70 -14.84 17.08
C ARG A 150 4.88 -13.98 16.70
N LEU A 151 4.65 -12.91 15.96
CA LEU A 151 5.68 -11.92 15.66
C LEU A 151 5.17 -10.55 16.06
N GLY A 152 5.81 -9.92 17.05
CA GLY A 152 5.34 -8.67 17.62
C GLY A 152 6.36 -7.57 17.65
N TYR A 153 5.87 -6.34 17.45
CA TYR A 153 6.57 -5.09 17.60
C TYR A 153 6.01 -4.30 18.78
N ARG A 154 6.89 -3.83 19.65
CA ARG A 154 6.53 -3.18 20.91
C ARG A 154 7.18 -1.81 21.05
N THR A 155 6.37 -0.80 21.37
CA THR A 155 6.85 0.55 21.69
C THR A 155 6.07 1.15 22.84
N ASN A 156 6.78 1.76 23.78
CA ASN A 156 6.24 2.50 24.92
C ASN A 156 5.19 1.70 25.72
N GLY A 157 5.37 0.38 25.80
CA GLY A 157 4.46 -0.55 26.49
C GLY A 157 3.24 -1.00 25.67
N ASN A 158 3.05 -0.54 24.44
CA ASN A 158 2.00 -1.03 23.53
C ASN A 158 2.61 -2.00 22.53
N GLU A 159 1.81 -2.95 22.04
CA GLU A 159 2.25 -3.96 21.07
C GLU A 159 1.26 -4.15 19.93
N PHE A 160 1.82 -4.41 18.75
CA PHE A 160 1.15 -4.82 17.54
C PHE A 160 1.81 -6.13 17.11
N PHE A 161 1.03 -7.19 16.85
CA PHE A 161 1.62 -8.50 16.56
C PHE A 161 0.73 -9.37 15.69
N LEU A 162 1.39 -10.23 14.91
CA LEU A 162 0.78 -11.35 14.21
C LEU A 162 0.59 -12.48 15.23
N ASP A 163 -0.61 -13.03 15.31
CA ASP A 163 -1.01 -14.07 16.26
C ASP A 163 -1.40 -15.36 15.52
N ASP A 164 -1.11 -16.49 16.16
CA ASP A 164 -1.40 -17.84 15.65
C ASP A 164 -0.83 -18.09 14.25
N ILE A 165 0.45 -17.77 14.07
CA ILE A 165 1.16 -18.00 12.81
C ILE A 165 1.38 -19.50 12.63
N THR A 166 0.87 -20.04 11.52
CA THR A 166 1.18 -21.39 11.04
C THR A 166 1.90 -21.29 9.70
N MET A 167 2.94 -22.10 9.49
CA MET A 167 3.71 -22.07 8.25
C MET A 167 4.23 -23.46 7.90
N ASP A 168 4.09 -23.86 6.65
CA ASP A 168 4.71 -25.06 6.09
C ASP A 168 5.65 -24.64 4.96
N VAL A 169 6.92 -25.04 5.02
CA VAL A 169 7.93 -24.67 4.03
C VAL A 169 8.74 -25.88 3.62
N GLU A 170 8.99 -25.99 2.32
CA GLU A 170 9.93 -26.92 1.71
C GLU A 170 10.89 -26.15 0.78
N ALA A 171 12.19 -26.24 1.05
CA ALA A 171 13.26 -25.69 0.25
C ALA A 171 14.24 -26.82 -0.10
N LEU A 172 14.24 -27.26 -1.35
CA LEU A 172 15.06 -28.39 -1.80
C LEU A 172 16.17 -27.93 -2.73
N GLY A 173 17.34 -28.54 -2.59
CA GLY A 173 18.50 -28.32 -3.44
C GLY A 173 19.10 -26.91 -3.29
N VAL A 174 18.91 -26.26 -2.14
CA VAL A 174 19.49 -24.94 -1.90
C VAL A 174 21.00 -25.08 -1.81
N THR A 175 21.75 -24.29 -2.58
CA THR A 175 23.22 -24.33 -2.56
C THR A 175 23.80 -23.08 -1.94
N LEU A 176 24.91 -23.25 -1.22
CA LEU A 176 25.73 -22.18 -0.69
C LEU A 176 27.16 -22.39 -1.20
N ASP A 177 27.61 -21.50 -2.07
CA ASP A 177 28.87 -21.59 -2.80
C ASP A 177 29.71 -20.32 -2.58
N VAL A 178 31.04 -20.44 -2.59
CA VAL A 178 31.94 -19.28 -2.63
C VAL A 178 32.47 -19.13 -4.05
N VAL A 179 32.14 -18.02 -4.71
CA VAL A 179 32.50 -17.72 -6.10
C VAL A 179 33.36 -16.46 -6.13
N GLY A 180 34.68 -16.64 -6.25
CA GLY A 180 35.62 -15.54 -6.09
C GLY A 180 35.56 -14.96 -4.66
N SER A 181 35.10 -13.72 -4.53
CA SER A 181 34.87 -13.04 -3.23
C SER A 181 33.40 -12.99 -2.82
N THR A 182 32.51 -13.67 -3.54
CA THR A 182 31.06 -13.68 -3.32
C THR A 182 30.63 -14.95 -2.60
N LEU A 183 29.81 -14.81 -1.57
CA LEU A 183 29.02 -15.92 -1.03
C LEU A 183 27.70 -15.97 -1.80
N GLN A 184 27.49 -17.02 -2.58
CA GLN A 184 26.32 -17.19 -3.44
C GLN A 184 25.38 -18.22 -2.82
N LEU A 185 24.13 -17.80 -2.58
CA LEU A 185 23.02 -18.64 -2.16
C LEU A 185 22.06 -18.84 -3.35
N ARG A 186 21.85 -20.09 -3.77
CA ARG A 186 20.87 -20.41 -4.82
C ARG A 186 19.79 -21.30 -4.25
N ALA A 187 18.54 -20.84 -4.32
CA ALA A 187 17.36 -21.60 -3.94
C ALA A 187 16.58 -21.95 -5.22
N PRO A 188 16.80 -23.13 -5.82
CA PRO A 188 16.20 -23.47 -7.10
C PRO A 188 14.68 -23.61 -7.01
N ARG A 189 14.15 -24.01 -5.84
CA ARG A 189 12.72 -24.05 -5.56
C ARG A 189 12.46 -23.96 -4.07
N VAL A 190 11.61 -23.01 -3.67
CA VAL A 190 11.09 -22.85 -2.31
C VAL A 190 9.58 -22.78 -2.41
N VAL A 191 8.90 -23.72 -1.76
CA VAL A 191 7.43 -23.77 -1.73
C VAL A 191 6.95 -23.75 -0.30
N GLY A 192 5.84 -23.07 -0.07
CA GLY A 192 5.22 -23.11 1.25
C GLY A 192 3.84 -22.49 1.27
N SER A 193 3.19 -22.66 2.43
CA SER A 193 1.96 -21.99 2.80
C SER A 193 2.10 -21.38 4.19
N TRP A 194 1.35 -20.32 4.44
CA TRP A 194 1.36 -19.64 5.73
C TRP A 194 -0.02 -19.09 6.04
N GLU A 195 -0.31 -18.98 7.33
CA GLU A 195 -1.54 -18.42 7.89
C GLU A 195 -1.20 -17.61 9.13
N VAL A 196 -1.87 -16.49 9.31
CA VAL A 196 -1.90 -15.66 10.51
C VAL A 196 -3.36 -15.64 10.95
N GLY A 197 -3.68 -16.30 12.06
CA GLY A 197 -5.06 -16.38 12.54
C GLY A 197 -5.66 -15.02 12.90
N ALA A 198 -4.85 -14.10 13.46
CA ALA A 198 -5.27 -12.72 13.69
C ALA A 198 -4.07 -11.77 13.75
N ILE A 199 -4.26 -10.53 13.32
CA ILE A 199 -3.36 -9.42 13.62
C ILE A 199 -3.94 -8.68 14.82
N ARG A 200 -3.16 -8.46 15.87
CA ARG A 200 -3.67 -7.94 17.15
C ARG A 200 -2.95 -6.69 17.61
N PHE A 201 -3.66 -5.92 18.43
CA PHE A 201 -3.13 -4.77 19.15
C PHE A 201 -3.43 -4.88 20.64
N SER A 202 -2.48 -4.43 21.45
CA SER A 202 -2.67 -4.20 22.88
C SER A 202 -2.06 -2.87 23.32
N GLY A 203 -2.90 -2.02 23.92
CA GLY A 203 -2.50 -0.83 24.67
C GLY A 203 -2.29 -1.08 26.17
N ASN A 204 -2.37 -2.32 26.63
CA ASN A 204 -2.12 -2.69 28.03
C ASN A 204 -0.63 -3.02 28.23
N PRO A 205 0.12 -2.24 29.03
CA PRO A 205 1.54 -2.48 29.25
C PRO A 205 1.86 -3.80 29.97
N LEU A 206 0.87 -4.43 30.59
CA LEU A 206 1.01 -5.74 31.24
C LEU A 206 0.91 -6.92 30.26
N ASN A 207 0.33 -6.71 29.07
CA ASN A 207 0.31 -7.73 28.03
C ASN A 207 1.70 -7.85 27.41
N HIS A 208 2.06 -9.06 26.99
CA HIS A 208 3.32 -9.29 26.29
C HIS A 208 3.27 -10.53 25.38
N GLY A 209 2.77 -10.34 24.16
CA GLY A 209 2.62 -11.44 23.19
C GLY A 209 1.57 -12.46 23.62
N VAL A 210 0.42 -11.97 24.06
CA VAL A 210 -0.72 -12.78 24.53
C VAL A 210 -1.98 -12.41 23.77
N SER A 211 -2.81 -13.41 23.40
CA SER A 211 -4.01 -13.18 22.59
C SER A 211 -5.20 -12.61 23.38
N ALA A 212 -5.18 -12.72 24.72
CA ALA A 212 -6.21 -12.21 25.61
C ALA A 212 -5.60 -11.22 26.60
N ASP A 213 -6.35 -10.15 26.88
CA ASP A 213 -5.93 -9.12 27.81
C ASP A 213 -5.80 -9.68 29.23
N VAL A 214 -4.62 -9.55 29.84
CA VAL A 214 -4.33 -10.17 31.16
C VAL A 214 -5.14 -9.58 32.30
N SER A 215 -5.74 -8.40 32.13
CA SER A 215 -6.51 -7.71 33.16
C SER A 215 -8.00 -8.06 33.11
N SER A 216 -8.58 -8.17 31.91
CA SER A 216 -10.00 -8.45 31.69
C SER A 216 -10.31 -9.90 31.29
N GLY A 217 -9.33 -10.63 30.75
CA GLY A 217 -9.50 -11.96 30.19
C GLY A 217 -10.21 -12.00 28.83
N LEU A 218 -10.56 -10.83 28.26
CA LEU A 218 -11.18 -10.74 26.94
C LEU A 218 -10.14 -10.88 25.84
N THR A 219 -10.52 -11.50 24.73
CA THR A 219 -9.70 -11.56 23.51
C THR A 219 -9.35 -10.14 23.05
N LEU A 220 -8.10 -9.93 22.67
CA LEU A 220 -7.65 -8.64 22.14
C LEU A 220 -8.32 -8.33 20.79
N PRO A 221 -8.56 -7.04 20.50
CA PRO A 221 -9.14 -6.64 19.22
C PRO A 221 -8.21 -7.03 18.05
N SER A 222 -8.83 -7.30 16.90
CA SER A 222 -8.19 -7.88 15.72
C SER A 222 -8.33 -6.97 14.50
N TYR A 223 -7.31 -6.96 13.65
CA TYR A 223 -7.38 -6.38 12.30
C TYR A 223 -7.79 -7.41 11.25
N GLY A 224 -8.30 -8.59 11.64
CA GLY A 224 -8.51 -9.72 10.74
C GLY A 224 -7.28 -10.64 10.65
N GLY A 225 -7.37 -11.64 9.78
CA GLY A 225 -6.35 -12.66 9.52
C GLY A 225 -5.76 -12.58 8.12
N MET A 226 -4.70 -13.34 7.85
CA MET A 226 -4.06 -13.39 6.53
C MET A 226 -3.60 -14.82 6.23
N SER A 227 -3.59 -15.21 4.95
CA SER A 227 -3.01 -16.49 4.54
C SER A 227 -2.50 -16.45 3.11
N GLY A 228 -1.62 -17.37 2.74
CA GLY A 228 -1.14 -17.49 1.38
C GLY A 228 -0.33 -18.74 1.11
N HIS A 229 0.05 -18.90 -0.15
CA HIS A 229 1.07 -19.88 -0.56
C HIS A 229 2.05 -19.22 -1.53
N PHE A 230 3.20 -19.87 -1.74
CA PHE A 230 4.22 -19.41 -2.67
C PHE A 230 5.00 -20.59 -3.27
N ASP A 231 5.47 -20.44 -4.52
CA ASP A 231 6.48 -21.26 -5.20
C ASP A 231 7.45 -20.31 -5.91
N LEU A 232 8.70 -20.27 -5.43
CA LEU A 232 9.71 -19.28 -5.77
C LEU A 232 11.03 -19.92 -6.16
N THR A 233 11.78 -19.25 -7.04
CA THR A 233 13.22 -19.49 -7.27
C THR A 233 13.98 -18.22 -6.95
N SER A 234 15.15 -18.32 -6.32
CA SER A 234 16.00 -17.17 -6.01
C SER A 234 17.49 -17.48 -6.15
N ALA A 235 18.26 -16.46 -6.55
CA ALA A 235 19.72 -16.44 -6.46
C ALA A 235 20.13 -15.14 -5.76
N THR A 236 20.96 -15.26 -4.72
CA THR A 236 21.42 -14.13 -3.91
C THR A 236 22.93 -14.18 -3.76
N ASP A 237 23.59 -13.10 -4.15
CA ASP A 237 25.02 -12.90 -4.04
C ASP A 237 25.30 -11.93 -2.89
N ILE A 238 26.13 -12.37 -1.94
CA ILE A 238 26.48 -11.62 -0.73
C ILE A 238 27.98 -11.33 -0.76
N GLN A 239 28.32 -10.06 -0.63
CA GLN A 239 29.70 -9.55 -0.62
C GLN A 239 29.91 -8.59 0.55
N ALA A 240 31.16 -8.36 0.93
CA ALA A 240 31.49 -7.28 1.86
C ALA A 240 31.51 -5.91 1.15
N GLY A 241 31.13 -4.87 1.88
CA GLY A 241 31.25 -3.46 1.51
C GLY A 241 29.93 -2.70 1.66
N GLY A 242 29.94 -1.63 2.44
CA GLY A 242 28.84 -0.67 2.57
C GLY A 242 28.82 0.35 1.43
N ARG A 243 27.98 1.39 1.56
CA ARG A 243 27.98 2.50 0.60
C ARG A 243 29.25 3.33 0.75
N ASP A 244 29.68 3.51 1.99
CA ASP A 244 30.96 4.06 2.39
C ASP A 244 31.59 3.11 3.41
N GLY A 245 32.75 2.52 3.12
CA GLY A 245 33.50 1.72 4.11
C GLY A 245 33.10 0.24 4.21
N GLU A 246 33.04 -0.26 5.44
CA GLU A 246 32.66 -1.63 5.80
C GLU A 246 31.14 -1.82 5.68
N GLY A 247 30.65 -3.06 5.79
CA GLY A 247 29.22 -3.39 5.63
C GLY A 247 28.97 -4.57 4.69
N LEU A 248 27.72 -4.72 4.26
CA LEU A 248 27.25 -5.82 3.42
C LEU A 248 26.70 -5.31 2.09
N ARG A 249 27.02 -5.99 1.01
CA ARG A 249 26.42 -5.82 -0.31
C ARG A 249 25.65 -7.07 -0.70
N ILE A 250 24.45 -6.88 -1.20
CA ILE A 250 23.56 -7.93 -1.68
C ILE A 250 23.11 -7.59 -3.11
N ASP A 251 23.26 -8.55 -4.01
CA ASP A 251 22.60 -8.57 -5.31
C ASP A 251 21.68 -9.80 -5.31
N SER A 252 20.42 -9.66 -5.75
CA SER A 252 19.44 -10.76 -5.67
C SER A 252 18.48 -10.77 -6.85
N GLU A 253 18.25 -11.94 -7.41
CA GLU A 253 17.25 -12.21 -8.43
C GLU A 253 16.23 -13.20 -7.87
N THR A 254 14.94 -12.89 -8.00
CA THR A 254 13.86 -13.79 -7.56
C THR A 254 12.77 -13.89 -8.63
N THR A 255 12.30 -15.11 -8.89
CA THR A 255 11.14 -15.40 -9.74
C THR A 255 10.03 -16.01 -8.88
N ILE A 256 8.83 -15.45 -9.02
CA ILE A 256 7.59 -15.95 -8.43
C ILE A 256 6.88 -16.78 -9.49
N HIS A 257 6.89 -18.10 -9.35
CA HIS A 257 6.21 -19.02 -10.28
C HIS A 257 4.71 -19.08 -10.00
N SER A 258 4.35 -19.05 -8.71
CA SER A 258 2.97 -18.89 -8.26
C SER A 258 2.96 -18.41 -6.82
N ALA A 259 2.00 -17.56 -6.47
CA ALA A 259 1.68 -17.21 -5.09
C ALA A 259 0.21 -16.81 -4.96
N SER A 260 -0.27 -16.76 -3.73
CA SER A 260 -1.54 -16.10 -3.41
C SER A 260 -1.46 -15.40 -2.07
N PHE A 261 -2.31 -14.39 -1.91
CA PHE A 261 -2.47 -13.64 -0.67
C PHE A 261 -3.96 -13.44 -0.39
N LEU A 262 -4.42 -13.83 0.79
CA LEU A 262 -5.80 -13.69 1.22
C LEU A 262 -5.81 -12.90 2.53
N TYR A 263 -6.66 -11.88 2.59
CA TYR A 263 -7.00 -11.17 3.82
C TYR A 263 -8.40 -11.60 4.26
N HIS A 264 -8.53 -11.96 5.54
CA HIS A 264 -9.74 -12.50 6.15
C HIS A 264 -10.30 -11.50 7.16
N ASP A 265 -11.59 -11.26 7.10
CA ASP A 265 -12.29 -10.32 7.98
C ASP A 265 -13.74 -10.76 8.16
N ASP A 266 -14.13 -11.06 9.41
CA ASP A 266 -15.47 -11.52 9.78
C ASP A 266 -15.98 -12.73 8.94
N GLY A 267 -15.06 -13.59 8.50
CA GLY A 267 -15.34 -14.75 7.65
C GLY A 267 -15.48 -14.45 6.15
N ASN A 268 -15.32 -13.20 5.74
CA ASN A 268 -15.23 -12.78 4.34
C ASN A 268 -13.76 -12.63 3.92
N VAL A 269 -13.50 -12.67 2.61
CA VAL A 269 -12.14 -12.70 2.06
C VAL A 269 -11.97 -11.72 0.91
N VAL A 270 -10.82 -11.04 0.89
CA VAL A 270 -10.24 -10.45 -0.32
C VAL A 270 -9.04 -11.29 -0.71
N ALA A 271 -9.03 -11.83 -1.93
CA ALA A 271 -7.98 -12.73 -2.41
C ALA A 271 -7.27 -12.16 -3.64
N LEU A 272 -5.94 -12.20 -3.60
CA LEU A 272 -5.06 -12.01 -4.74
C LEU A 272 -4.59 -13.41 -5.17
N ARG A 273 -5.04 -13.86 -6.33
CA ARG A 273 -4.78 -15.20 -6.87
C ARG A 273 -3.77 -15.14 -8.03
N ASP A 274 -3.16 -16.30 -8.27
CA ASP A 274 -2.28 -16.53 -9.42
C ASP A 274 -1.19 -15.47 -9.56
N ILE A 275 -0.58 -15.12 -8.43
CA ILE A 275 0.50 -14.13 -8.38
C ILE A 275 1.73 -14.71 -9.05
N THR A 276 2.27 -14.02 -10.05
CA THR A 276 3.51 -14.37 -10.74
C THR A 276 4.37 -13.14 -10.95
N GLY A 277 5.65 -13.31 -11.26
CA GLY A 277 6.52 -12.17 -11.55
C GLY A 277 7.99 -12.46 -11.32
N TYR A 278 8.80 -11.43 -11.41
CA TYR A 278 10.21 -11.47 -11.04
C TYR A 278 10.66 -10.10 -10.55
N TYR A 279 11.72 -10.08 -9.74
CA TYR A 279 12.41 -8.84 -9.41
C TYR A 279 13.91 -9.09 -9.25
N ASP A 280 14.67 -8.05 -9.57
CA ASP A 280 16.12 -7.96 -9.45
C ASP A 280 16.43 -6.79 -8.52
N VAL A 281 17.19 -7.06 -7.47
CA VAL A 281 17.77 -6.10 -6.56
C VAL A 281 19.25 -6.00 -6.86
N ASN A 282 19.68 -4.82 -7.29
CA ASN A 282 21.07 -4.52 -7.59
C ASN A 282 21.69 -3.59 -6.54
N ASP A 283 22.86 -3.99 -6.04
CA ASP A 283 23.70 -3.18 -5.16
C ASP A 283 22.96 -2.73 -3.88
N LEU A 284 22.22 -3.62 -3.22
CA LEU A 284 21.68 -3.34 -1.88
C LEU A 284 22.82 -3.33 -0.87
N ARG A 285 23.08 -2.18 -0.27
CA ARG A 285 24.07 -1.98 0.79
C ARG A 285 23.39 -1.88 2.14
N ILE A 286 23.93 -2.60 3.12
CA ILE A 286 23.54 -2.56 4.53
C ILE A 286 24.77 -2.19 5.35
N ASP A 287 24.74 -1.05 6.03
CA ASP A 287 25.85 -0.49 6.80
C ASP A 287 25.37 0.35 8.00
N VAL A 288 26.16 0.43 9.08
CA VAL A 288 25.86 1.35 10.18
C VAL A 288 26.49 2.70 9.85
N THR A 289 25.64 3.66 9.45
CA THR A 289 26.08 4.91 8.82
C THR A 289 25.32 6.11 9.39
N THR A 290 25.36 7.24 8.69
CA THR A 290 24.55 8.42 8.98
C THR A 290 23.65 8.73 7.82
N ASP A 291 22.44 9.18 8.11
CA ASP A 291 21.54 9.70 7.08
C ASP A 291 22.04 11.02 6.46
N PRO A 292 21.39 11.56 5.42
CA PRO A 292 21.79 12.82 4.80
C PRO A 292 21.73 14.04 5.73
N LYS A 293 21.06 13.95 6.89
CA LYS A 293 21.01 15.00 7.92
C LYS A 293 22.10 14.81 9.00
N GLY A 294 22.93 13.78 8.90
CA GLY A 294 24.02 13.47 9.84
C GLY A 294 23.56 12.74 11.11
N ARG A 295 22.37 12.12 11.11
CA ARG A 295 21.87 11.31 12.23
C ARG A 295 22.34 9.86 12.07
N GLU A 296 22.84 9.25 13.15
CA GLU A 296 23.21 7.83 13.16
C GLU A 296 22.04 6.95 12.72
N ALA A 297 22.30 5.97 11.86
CA ALA A 297 21.29 5.11 11.27
C ALA A 297 21.85 3.74 10.87
N LEU A 298 20.96 2.75 10.74
CA LEU A 298 21.22 1.59 9.89
C LEU A 298 20.78 1.95 8.46
N GLY A 299 21.73 2.06 7.55
CA GLY A 299 21.50 2.40 6.15
C GLY A 299 21.10 1.18 5.32
N LEU A 300 20.06 1.35 4.49
CA LEU A 300 19.66 0.43 3.43
C LEU A 300 19.66 1.25 2.15
N THR A 301 20.68 1.09 1.31
CA THR A 301 20.80 1.88 0.07
C THR A 301 20.86 0.98 -1.14
N LEU A 302 20.17 1.35 -2.22
CA LEU A 302 20.06 0.57 -3.45
C LEU A 302 20.82 1.24 -4.58
N GLY A 303 21.41 0.45 -5.49
CA GLY A 303 21.84 0.93 -6.79
C GLY A 303 20.67 0.94 -7.79
N GLY A 304 19.85 -0.10 -7.74
CA GLY A 304 18.59 -0.15 -8.48
C GLY A 304 17.74 -1.37 -8.12
N VAL A 305 16.45 -1.30 -8.45
CA VAL A 305 15.53 -2.44 -8.36
C VAL A 305 14.62 -2.41 -9.57
N GLN A 306 14.44 -3.53 -10.24
CA GLN A 306 13.49 -3.65 -11.35
C GLN A 306 12.71 -4.94 -11.25
N GLY A 307 11.51 -4.95 -11.82
CA GLY A 307 10.71 -6.17 -11.82
C GLY A 307 9.36 -6.02 -12.47
N GLU A 308 8.66 -7.14 -12.48
CA GLU A 308 7.28 -7.30 -12.93
C GLU A 308 6.51 -8.12 -11.90
N PHE A 309 5.28 -7.72 -11.61
CA PHE A 309 4.38 -8.35 -10.67
C PHE A 309 2.98 -8.43 -11.27
N ASN A 310 2.43 -9.65 -11.35
CA ASN A 310 1.18 -9.96 -12.03
C ASN A 310 0.24 -10.67 -11.06
N VAL A 311 -1.00 -10.20 -10.96
CA VAL A 311 -2.09 -10.82 -10.20
C VAL A 311 -3.14 -11.29 -11.20
N GLY A 312 -3.34 -12.62 -11.27
CA GLY A 312 -4.24 -13.24 -12.24
C GLY A 312 -5.73 -13.14 -11.89
N ALA A 313 -6.08 -12.87 -10.63
CA ALA A 313 -7.42 -12.45 -10.24
C ALA A 313 -7.41 -11.71 -8.89
N VAL A 314 -8.18 -10.63 -8.81
CA VAL A 314 -8.52 -9.95 -7.55
C VAL A 314 -9.96 -10.29 -7.19
N GLU A 315 -10.14 -11.19 -6.22
CA GLU A 315 -11.46 -11.69 -5.84
C GLU A 315 -11.94 -11.05 -4.53
N MET A 316 -13.23 -10.72 -4.44
CA MET A 316 -13.87 -10.27 -3.21
C MET A 316 -15.38 -10.52 -3.20
N GLY A 317 -15.99 -10.45 -2.03
CA GLY A 317 -17.42 -10.70 -1.84
C GLY A 317 -17.80 -12.18 -1.93
N GLY A 318 -19.07 -12.48 -1.71
CA GLY A 318 -19.62 -13.82 -1.76
C GLY A 318 -19.46 -14.46 -3.14
N ASN A 319 -19.11 -15.75 -3.17
CA ASN A 319 -18.92 -16.57 -4.37
C ASN A 319 -17.63 -16.33 -5.19
N GLY A 320 -16.67 -15.56 -4.69
CA GLY A 320 -15.33 -15.46 -5.31
C GLY A 320 -15.32 -14.77 -6.68
N LYS A 321 -16.13 -13.71 -6.85
CA LYS A 321 -16.14 -12.94 -8.09
C LYS A 321 -14.88 -12.10 -8.24
N SER A 322 -14.39 -11.98 -9.48
CA SER A 322 -13.17 -11.26 -9.85
C SER A 322 -13.48 -9.80 -10.22
N LEU A 323 -12.64 -8.87 -9.76
CA LEU A 323 -12.52 -7.52 -10.30
C LEU A 323 -11.74 -7.50 -11.62
N GLY A 324 -11.01 -8.57 -11.95
CA GLY A 324 -10.06 -8.66 -13.06
C GLY A 324 -8.62 -8.87 -12.58
N GLN A 325 -7.67 -8.61 -13.49
CA GLN A 325 -6.23 -8.78 -13.35
C GLN A 325 -5.52 -7.45 -13.18
N VAL A 326 -4.41 -7.47 -12.45
CA VAL A 326 -3.53 -6.30 -12.28
C VAL A 326 -2.09 -6.71 -12.55
N ASN A 327 -1.38 -5.93 -13.37
CA ASN A 327 0.02 -6.17 -13.72
C ASN A 327 0.82 -4.88 -13.54
N VAL A 328 1.99 -4.96 -12.92
CA VAL A 328 2.87 -3.82 -12.64
C VAL A 328 4.28 -4.15 -13.10
N SER A 329 4.88 -3.26 -13.89
CA SER A 329 6.33 -3.25 -14.12
C SER A 329 6.94 -1.99 -13.51
N PHE A 330 8.17 -2.07 -13.02
CA PHE A 330 8.81 -0.93 -12.37
C PHE A 330 10.34 -0.96 -12.47
N ILE A 331 10.94 0.23 -12.43
CA ILE A 331 12.38 0.46 -12.36
C ILE A 331 12.66 1.60 -11.38
N LEU A 332 13.31 1.27 -10.27
CA LEU A 332 13.90 2.21 -9.32
C LEU A 332 15.39 2.36 -9.63
N GLU A 333 15.84 3.58 -9.87
CA GLU A 333 17.25 3.92 -10.09
C GLU A 333 17.48 5.40 -9.74
N ASP A 334 18.75 5.75 -9.49
CA ASP A 334 19.14 7.13 -9.22
C ASP A 334 18.81 8.04 -10.41
N ARG A 335 18.14 9.17 -10.16
CA ARG A 335 17.69 10.08 -11.21
C ARG A 335 17.58 11.53 -10.75
N ILE A 336 17.72 12.45 -11.70
CA ILE A 336 17.49 13.88 -11.46
C ILE A 336 16.05 14.23 -11.83
N PHE A 337 15.30 14.77 -10.87
CA PHE A 337 13.97 15.34 -11.06
C PHE A 337 13.99 16.80 -10.64
N ASN A 338 13.47 17.69 -11.49
CA ASN A 338 13.40 19.14 -11.21
C ASN A 338 14.74 19.78 -10.79
N GLY A 339 15.87 19.25 -11.26
CA GLY A 339 17.22 19.74 -10.93
C GLY A 339 17.81 19.17 -9.64
N GLU A 340 17.11 18.30 -8.93
CA GLU A 340 17.59 17.61 -7.73
C GLU A 340 17.84 16.13 -8.00
N SER A 341 18.89 15.58 -7.42
CA SER A 341 19.20 14.14 -7.49
C SER A 341 18.41 13.39 -6.44
N TYR A 342 17.71 12.34 -6.85
CA TYR A 342 17.03 11.38 -5.99
C TYR A 342 17.69 10.01 -6.13
N ARG A 343 17.77 9.30 -5.01
CA ARG A 343 18.31 7.94 -4.91
C ARG A 343 17.23 7.01 -4.37
N ASN A 344 17.61 5.76 -4.09
CA ASN A 344 16.77 4.81 -3.38
C ASN A 344 17.46 4.39 -2.08
N ALA A 345 16.99 4.93 -0.95
CA ALA A 345 17.59 4.70 0.35
C ALA A 345 16.58 4.82 1.50
N VAL A 346 16.78 4.00 2.52
CA VAL A 346 16.06 4.07 3.79
C VAL A 346 17.10 4.01 4.91
N PHE A 347 17.05 4.97 5.82
CA PHE A 347 17.93 5.02 6.99
C PHE A 347 17.08 4.82 8.24
N LEU A 348 17.26 3.67 8.91
CA LEU A 348 16.50 3.26 10.09
C LEU A 348 17.13 3.85 11.35
N GLN A 349 16.29 4.48 12.18
CA GLN A 349 16.70 5.21 13.38
C GLN A 349 15.75 4.91 14.54
N GLY A 350 16.28 5.00 15.77
CA GLY A 350 15.46 4.99 16.97
C GLY A 350 14.76 6.33 17.19
N GLY A 351 13.60 6.28 17.84
CA GLY A 351 12.74 7.43 18.11
C GLY A 351 11.70 7.63 17.01
N GLY A 352 10.42 7.46 17.36
CA GLY A 352 9.29 7.79 16.49
C GLY A 352 8.77 9.22 16.76
N HIS A 353 7.45 9.37 16.82
CA HIS A 353 6.83 10.64 17.17
C HIS A 353 7.27 11.10 18.58
N PRO A 354 7.79 12.33 18.74
CA PRO A 354 8.39 12.80 20.01
C PRO A 354 7.48 12.68 21.24
N ASP A 355 6.17 12.95 21.08
CA ASP A 355 5.21 12.87 22.19
C ASP A 355 4.73 11.45 22.55
N ALA A 356 5.01 10.45 21.70
CA ALA A 356 4.58 9.07 21.96
C ALA A 356 5.42 8.41 23.07
N GLY A 357 6.69 8.81 23.18
CA GLY A 357 7.68 8.30 24.12
C GLY A 357 9.05 8.07 23.45
N PRO A 358 10.05 7.57 24.20
CA PRO A 358 11.41 7.39 23.69
C PRO A 358 11.56 6.22 22.69
N GLN A 359 10.59 5.30 22.61
CA GLN A 359 10.59 4.19 21.67
C GLN A 359 9.75 4.49 20.42
N GLY A 360 10.22 4.02 19.28
CA GLY A 360 9.55 4.09 17.98
C GLY A 360 10.57 4.07 16.85
N LEU A 361 10.14 3.73 15.65
CA LEU A 361 11.02 3.69 14.49
C LEU A 361 10.91 5.01 13.72
N ARG A 362 12.05 5.58 13.31
CA ARG A 362 12.09 6.64 12.29
C ARG A 362 12.86 6.12 11.09
N LEU A 363 12.36 6.48 9.91
CA LEU A 363 12.91 6.15 8.63
C LEU A 363 13.18 7.46 7.90
N ALA A 364 14.44 7.81 7.67
CA ALA A 364 14.75 8.84 6.68
C ALA A 364 14.73 8.17 5.31
N THR A 365 13.78 8.54 4.45
CA THR A 365 13.53 7.87 3.19
C THR A 365 13.85 8.78 2.01
N GLU A 366 14.36 8.18 0.94
CA GLU A 366 14.54 8.81 -0.36
C GLU A 366 14.22 7.75 -1.43
N TRP A 367 13.41 8.10 -2.42
CA TRP A 367 13.08 7.19 -3.51
C TRP A 367 13.10 7.89 -4.87
N SER A 368 13.38 7.10 -5.89
CA SER A 368 13.44 7.49 -7.29
C SER A 368 12.94 6.35 -8.16
N LEU A 369 11.65 6.43 -8.53
CA LEU A 369 10.99 5.57 -9.51
C LEU A 369 11.15 6.22 -10.89
N ARG A 370 12.01 5.63 -11.72
CA ARG A 370 12.33 6.11 -13.06
C ARG A 370 11.21 5.86 -14.04
N LEU A 371 10.60 4.68 -13.97
CA LEU A 371 9.57 4.23 -14.90
C LEU A 371 8.74 3.12 -14.24
N SER A 372 7.43 3.17 -14.43
CA SER A 372 6.52 2.07 -14.12
C SER A 372 5.32 2.11 -15.06
N ASP A 373 4.86 0.93 -15.48
CA ASP A 373 3.56 0.78 -16.14
C ASP A 373 2.66 -0.08 -15.23
N LEU A 374 1.42 0.35 -15.04
CA LEU A 374 0.38 -0.40 -14.34
C LEU A 374 -0.70 -0.75 -15.37
N SER A 375 -1.14 -2.00 -15.43
CA SER A 375 -2.26 -2.37 -16.30
C SER A 375 -3.35 -3.13 -15.56
N TYR A 376 -4.57 -2.85 -15.96
CA TYR A 376 -5.79 -3.48 -15.47
C TYR A 376 -6.47 -4.19 -16.64
N THR A 377 -6.75 -5.47 -16.47
CA THR A 377 -7.43 -6.29 -17.49
C THR A 377 -8.70 -6.87 -16.89
N GLU A 378 -9.81 -6.72 -17.59
CA GLU A 378 -11.09 -7.33 -17.22
C GLU A 378 -11.74 -7.89 -18.49
N ASP A 379 -12.34 -9.08 -18.41
CA ASP A 379 -12.98 -9.78 -19.53
C ASP A 379 -12.07 -9.87 -20.79
N GLY A 380 -10.76 -9.95 -20.56
CA GLY A 380 -9.70 -10.00 -21.59
C GLY A 380 -9.37 -8.64 -22.25
N ASN A 381 -9.98 -7.55 -21.81
CA ASN A 381 -9.74 -6.19 -22.30
C ASN A 381 -8.84 -5.42 -21.33
N ARG A 382 -7.81 -4.76 -21.85
CA ARG A 382 -6.72 -4.19 -21.03
C ARG A 382 -6.61 -2.68 -21.19
N VAL A 383 -6.36 -1.99 -20.09
CA VAL A 383 -5.91 -0.59 -20.06
C VAL A 383 -4.59 -0.49 -19.30
N ILE A 384 -3.68 0.36 -19.77
CA ILE A 384 -2.32 0.53 -19.25
C ILE A 384 -2.12 2.01 -18.88
N PHE A 385 -1.83 2.26 -17.62
CA PHE A 385 -1.32 3.52 -17.09
C PHE A 385 0.17 3.55 -17.34
N SER A 386 0.58 4.36 -18.32
CA SER A 386 1.93 4.29 -18.86
C SER A 386 2.82 5.40 -18.34
N GLY A 387 4.07 5.04 -18.06
CA GLY A 387 5.16 5.96 -17.76
C GLY A 387 5.02 6.66 -16.41
N LEU A 388 4.58 5.96 -15.37
CA LEU A 388 4.60 6.52 -14.02
C LEU A 388 6.05 6.78 -13.58
N GLN A 389 6.30 8.00 -13.13
CA GLN A 389 7.51 8.41 -12.44
C GLN A 389 7.13 8.94 -11.07
N SER A 390 7.95 8.66 -10.06
CA SER A 390 7.78 9.20 -8.72
C SER A 390 9.12 9.43 -8.05
N TRP A 391 9.21 10.46 -7.23
CA TRP A 391 10.39 10.79 -6.47
C TRP A 391 9.99 11.44 -5.15
N GLY A 392 10.85 11.34 -4.16
CA GLY A 392 10.66 12.08 -2.93
C GLY A 392 11.70 11.78 -1.87
N ARG A 393 11.66 12.60 -0.82
CA ARG A 393 12.49 12.43 0.38
C ARG A 393 11.78 12.99 1.61
N GLY A 394 12.00 12.41 2.78
CA GLY A 394 11.46 12.92 4.04
C GLY A 394 11.63 11.94 5.19
N ASP A 395 11.06 12.26 6.35
CA ASP A 395 11.06 11.35 7.49
C ASP A 395 9.68 10.70 7.65
N VAL A 396 9.68 9.38 7.89
CA VAL A 396 8.50 8.60 8.27
C VAL A 396 8.73 8.06 9.68
N THR A 397 7.74 8.15 10.56
CA THR A 397 7.82 7.59 11.92
C THR A 397 6.79 6.49 12.11
N VAL A 398 7.14 5.43 12.84
CA VAL A 398 6.23 4.34 13.20
C VAL A 398 6.23 4.16 14.72
N ASN A 399 5.03 4.13 15.30
CA ASN A 399 4.82 3.89 16.73
C ASN A 399 3.60 2.98 16.92
N VAL A 400 3.61 2.16 17.96
CA VAL A 400 2.38 1.55 18.50
C VAL A 400 1.86 2.47 19.60
N THR A 401 0.69 3.07 19.37
CA THR A 401 0.12 4.10 20.24
C THR A 401 -1.17 3.64 20.89
N ARG A 402 -1.50 4.29 22.01
CA ARG A 402 -2.77 4.14 22.71
C ARG A 402 -3.51 5.46 22.68
N GLU A 403 -4.82 5.40 22.58
CA GLU A 403 -5.71 6.54 22.61
C GLU A 403 -5.44 7.44 23.82
N GLY A 404 -5.41 8.75 23.55
CA GLY A 404 -5.26 9.78 24.57
C GLY A 404 -4.53 11.01 24.05
N VAL A 405 -4.50 12.07 24.87
CA VAL A 405 -3.76 13.30 24.57
C VAL A 405 -2.49 13.34 25.40
N LYS A 406 -1.33 13.47 24.76
CA LYS A 406 -0.02 13.63 25.41
C LYS A 406 0.67 14.87 24.86
N ASN A 407 1.09 15.78 25.73
CA ASN A 407 1.74 17.04 25.38
C ASN A 407 0.98 17.90 24.32
N GLY A 408 -0.33 17.76 24.23
CA GLY A 408 -1.16 18.45 23.23
C GLY A 408 -1.37 17.67 21.92
N THR A 409 -0.66 16.57 21.72
CA THR A 409 -0.86 15.67 20.57
C THR A 409 -1.92 14.63 20.87
N GLN A 410 -2.89 14.47 19.97
CA GLN A 410 -3.90 13.42 20.03
C GLN A 410 -3.36 12.11 19.44
N PHE A 411 -3.49 11.03 20.19
CA PHE A 411 -3.17 9.67 19.76
C PHE A 411 -4.43 8.82 19.71
N PHE A 412 -4.38 7.79 18.89
CA PHE A 412 -5.41 6.77 18.74
C PHE A 412 -4.79 5.39 18.99
N ASP A 413 -5.62 4.41 19.29
CA ASP A 413 -5.20 3.02 19.44
C ASP A 413 -4.68 2.46 18.11
N GLY A 414 -3.54 1.75 18.16
CA GLY A 414 -3.01 0.99 17.04
C GLY A 414 -1.64 1.44 16.52
N LEU A 415 -1.36 1.13 15.25
CA LEU A 415 -0.12 1.45 14.56
C LEU A 415 -0.21 2.85 13.95
N ARG A 416 0.55 3.79 14.49
CA ARG A 416 0.67 5.16 13.98
C ARG A 416 1.85 5.27 13.02
N VAL A 417 1.57 5.74 11.80
CA VAL A 417 2.55 6.17 10.80
C VAL A 417 2.49 7.68 10.68
N GLY A 418 3.59 8.36 10.98
CA GLY A 418 3.74 9.81 10.86
C GLY A 418 4.57 10.18 9.64
N PHE A 419 4.28 11.34 9.06
CA PHE A 419 4.97 11.93 7.93
C PHE A 419 5.52 13.30 8.38
N GLU A 420 6.83 13.51 8.22
CA GLU A 420 7.52 14.71 8.67
C GLU A 420 8.34 15.29 7.51
N GLY A 421 7.85 16.39 6.94
CA GLY A 421 8.51 17.16 5.90
C GLY A 421 8.80 16.37 4.62
N ILE A 422 7.88 15.51 4.19
CA ILE A 422 8.03 14.73 2.96
C ILE A 422 7.88 15.66 1.77
N LYS A 423 8.92 15.81 0.96
CA LYS A 423 8.87 16.52 -0.32
C LYS A 423 8.86 15.49 -1.43
N ALA A 424 7.79 15.46 -2.22
CA ALA A 424 7.60 14.42 -3.22
C ALA A 424 6.93 14.93 -4.48
N GLY A 425 7.03 14.14 -5.54
CA GLY A 425 6.22 14.32 -6.72
C GLY A 425 6.04 13.03 -7.53
N TYR A 426 5.06 13.06 -8.41
CA TYR A 426 4.85 12.03 -9.41
C TYR A 426 4.27 12.62 -10.69
N ARG A 427 4.40 11.89 -11.80
CA ARG A 427 3.76 12.18 -13.09
C ARG A 427 3.59 10.93 -13.93
N ILE A 428 2.62 10.93 -14.84
CA ILE A 428 2.39 9.86 -15.82
C ILE A 428 2.48 10.40 -17.25
N ASN A 429 2.76 9.51 -18.21
CA ASN A 429 2.70 9.86 -19.63
C ASN A 429 1.27 9.85 -20.16
N GLY A 430 0.43 8.91 -19.71
CA GLY A 430 -0.96 8.82 -20.12
C GLY A 430 -1.50 7.39 -20.05
N LEU A 431 -2.55 7.13 -20.82
CA LEU A 431 -3.20 5.82 -20.90
C LEU A 431 -2.95 5.18 -22.27
N ARG A 432 -2.81 3.85 -22.31
CA ARG A 432 -2.87 3.02 -23.52
C ARG A 432 -3.99 2.01 -23.34
N VAL A 433 -4.69 1.65 -24.41
CA VAL A 433 -5.79 0.68 -24.35
C VAL A 433 -5.51 -0.45 -25.34
N GLY A 434 -5.62 -1.70 -24.86
CA GLY A 434 -5.28 -2.90 -25.61
C GLY A 434 -3.85 -3.39 -25.32
N SER A 435 -2.95 -3.21 -26.28
CA SER A 435 -1.57 -3.71 -26.21
C SER A 435 -0.57 -2.67 -25.69
N ASP A 436 0.61 -3.14 -25.30
CA ASP A 436 1.72 -2.28 -24.84
C ASP A 436 2.23 -1.33 -25.95
N ASP A 437 2.11 -1.75 -27.21
CA ASP A 437 2.46 -0.95 -28.38
C ASP A 437 1.38 0.06 -28.81
N ALA A 438 0.19 0.03 -28.20
CA ALA A 438 -0.89 0.94 -28.56
C ALA A 438 -0.48 2.40 -28.29
N PRO A 439 -0.81 3.37 -29.17
CA PRO A 439 -0.39 4.76 -28.99
C PRO A 439 -0.91 5.32 -27.66
N LEU A 440 -0.14 6.22 -27.03
CA LEU A 440 -0.62 6.98 -25.87
C LEU A 440 -1.87 7.76 -26.28
N GLN A 441 -2.89 7.67 -25.45
CA GLN A 441 -4.16 8.31 -25.69
C GLN A 441 -4.43 9.40 -24.64
N GLY A 442 -5.17 10.43 -25.03
CA GLY A 442 -5.79 11.36 -24.08
C GLY A 442 -6.81 10.63 -23.19
N GLY A 443 -7.43 11.34 -22.23
CA GLY A 443 -8.39 10.71 -21.29
C GLY A 443 -7.83 10.50 -19.89
N THR A 444 -6.67 11.07 -19.57
CA THR A 444 -6.21 11.17 -18.17
C THR A 444 -7.20 11.97 -17.30
N GLU A 445 -8.06 12.78 -17.91
CA GLU A 445 -9.16 13.48 -17.26
C GLU A 445 -10.19 12.53 -16.63
N LEU A 446 -10.32 11.31 -17.15
CA LEU A 446 -11.19 10.28 -16.55
C LEU A 446 -10.66 9.86 -15.16
N LEU A 447 -9.35 9.97 -14.94
CA LEU A 447 -8.71 9.63 -13.68
C LEU A 447 -9.02 10.67 -12.58
N LEU A 448 -9.37 11.90 -12.95
CA LEU A 448 -9.79 12.93 -11.99
C LEU A 448 -11.05 12.54 -11.24
N ALA A 449 -11.97 11.83 -11.90
CA ALA A 449 -13.16 11.29 -11.24
C ALA A 449 -12.82 10.28 -10.15
N LEU A 450 -11.64 9.66 -10.24
CA LEU A 450 -11.07 8.75 -9.25
C LEU A 450 -10.11 9.47 -8.28
N GLY A 451 -9.97 10.79 -8.37
CA GLY A 451 -9.08 11.60 -7.52
C GLY A 451 -7.60 11.52 -7.89
N PHE A 452 -7.24 10.97 -9.05
CA PHE A 452 -5.86 10.85 -9.51
C PHE A 452 -5.51 11.98 -10.48
N TYR A 453 -4.43 12.71 -10.16
CA TYR A 453 -3.93 13.82 -10.96
C TYR A 453 -2.80 13.35 -11.88
N PRO A 454 -2.74 13.74 -13.17
CA PRO A 454 -1.67 13.28 -14.06
C PRO A 454 -0.25 13.63 -13.62
N ALA A 455 -0.11 14.68 -12.81
CA ALA A 455 1.13 15.04 -12.14
C ALA A 455 0.81 15.77 -10.84
N TYR A 456 1.60 15.53 -9.79
CA TYR A 456 1.47 16.23 -8.53
C TYR A 456 2.83 16.37 -7.85
N GLU A 457 3.17 17.58 -7.42
CA GLU A 457 4.30 17.88 -6.53
C GLU A 457 3.76 18.46 -5.22
N PHE A 458 4.29 18.04 -4.09
CA PHE A 458 3.77 18.45 -2.78
C PHE A 458 4.79 18.31 -1.65
N GLU A 459 4.54 19.04 -0.57
CA GLU A 459 5.12 18.79 0.74
C GLU A 459 4.04 18.20 1.66
N LEU A 460 4.35 17.17 2.43
CA LEU A 460 3.42 16.41 3.26
C LEU A 460 3.92 16.29 4.71
N ASP A 461 3.03 16.64 5.62
CA ASP A 461 3.13 16.42 7.07
C ASP A 461 1.84 15.77 7.58
N GLY A 462 1.93 15.06 8.70
CA GLY A 462 0.74 14.54 9.38
C GLY A 462 0.91 13.10 9.86
N HIS A 463 -0.19 12.36 9.95
CA HIS A 463 -0.17 10.95 10.34
C HIS A 463 -1.40 10.19 9.88
N VAL A 464 -1.25 8.88 9.81
CA VAL A 464 -2.34 7.89 9.78
C VAL A 464 -2.16 6.96 10.98
N THR A 465 -3.23 6.60 11.67
CA THR A 465 -3.23 5.55 12.70
C THR A 465 -4.21 4.47 12.30
N LEU A 466 -3.70 3.25 12.18
CA LEU A 466 -4.47 2.04 11.91
C LEU A 466 -4.75 1.34 13.25
N GLY A 467 -6.00 1.38 13.68
CA GLY A 467 -6.52 0.66 14.85
C GLY A 467 -7.24 -0.64 14.44
N PRO A 468 -7.31 -1.63 15.33
CA PRO A 468 -8.07 -2.85 15.09
C PRO A 468 -9.58 -2.59 15.19
N GLY A 469 -10.37 -3.44 14.53
CA GLY A 469 -11.83 -3.41 14.54
C GLY A 469 -12.42 -2.57 13.41
N GLY A 470 -13.51 -3.05 12.84
CA GLY A 470 -14.25 -2.44 11.75
C GLY A 470 -15.60 -1.84 12.20
N ALA A 471 -16.53 -1.67 11.26
CA ALA A 471 -17.88 -1.18 11.56
C ALA A 471 -18.63 -2.15 12.49
N SER A 472 -18.28 -3.43 12.42
CA SER A 472 -18.66 -4.52 13.31
C SER A 472 -17.51 -5.51 13.33
N GLY A 473 -17.24 -6.17 14.45
CA GLY A 473 -16.29 -7.29 14.49
C GLY A 473 -14.82 -6.90 14.26
N GLU A 474 -14.14 -7.71 13.44
CA GLU A 474 -12.77 -7.47 12.98
C GLU A 474 -12.72 -6.36 11.92
N GLY A 475 -11.56 -6.11 11.32
CA GLY A 475 -11.38 -5.05 10.33
C GLY A 475 -10.45 -3.94 10.79
N ILE A 476 -10.40 -2.84 10.03
CA ILE A 476 -9.41 -1.79 10.23
C ILE A 476 -10.10 -0.45 10.51
N THR A 477 -9.79 0.15 11.65
CA THR A 477 -10.15 1.54 11.96
C THR A 477 -9.01 2.47 11.57
N ILE A 478 -9.34 3.62 10.98
CA ILE A 478 -8.39 4.60 10.46
C ILE A 478 -8.73 5.98 11.04
N ASN A 479 -7.73 6.59 11.67
CA ASN A 479 -7.74 7.99 12.08
C ASN A 479 -6.56 8.71 11.41
N SER A 480 -6.78 9.91 10.91
CA SER A 480 -5.76 10.59 10.12
C SER A 480 -5.89 12.10 10.22
N ASP A 481 -4.74 12.77 10.26
CA ASP A 481 -4.59 14.22 10.09
C ASP A 481 -3.49 14.42 9.05
N ILE A 482 -3.82 15.05 7.92
CA ILE A 482 -2.92 15.24 6.79
C ILE A 482 -2.88 16.70 6.42
N GLN A 483 -1.66 17.23 6.31
CA GLN A 483 -1.40 18.55 5.79
C GLN A 483 -0.53 18.42 4.55
N ILE A 484 -1.02 18.95 3.43
CA ILE A 484 -0.25 19.15 2.22
C ILE A 484 -0.03 20.65 2.04
N SER A 485 1.20 21.06 1.79
CA SER A 485 1.56 22.43 1.48
C SER A 485 2.37 22.54 0.20
N ASN A 486 2.42 23.75 -0.35
CA ASN A 486 3.21 24.06 -1.55
C ASN A 486 2.86 23.16 -2.75
N GLY A 487 1.61 22.67 -2.80
CA GLY A 487 1.16 21.69 -3.78
C GLY A 487 1.02 22.28 -5.19
N ARG A 488 1.33 21.44 -6.19
CA ARG A 488 1.11 21.72 -7.61
C ARG A 488 0.61 20.47 -8.32
N ALA A 489 -0.68 20.42 -8.63
CA ALA A 489 -1.33 19.29 -9.28
C ALA A 489 -1.81 19.66 -10.68
N ALA A 490 -1.52 18.83 -11.68
CA ALA A 490 -2.15 18.93 -12.98
C ALA A 490 -3.57 18.37 -12.90
N ILE A 491 -4.56 19.14 -13.33
CA ILE A 491 -5.89 18.61 -13.63
C ILE A 491 -5.85 17.95 -15.02
N ILE A 492 -5.21 18.63 -15.97
CA ILE A 492 -5.00 18.14 -17.33
C ILE A 492 -3.55 18.43 -17.67
N ALA A 493 -2.82 17.45 -18.17
CA ALA A 493 -1.45 17.64 -18.63
C ALA A 493 -1.18 16.82 -19.90
N ALA A 494 -0.44 17.44 -20.82
CA ALA A 494 0.19 16.70 -21.91
C ALA A 494 1.19 15.66 -21.37
N PRO A 495 1.49 14.59 -22.13
CA PRO A 495 2.55 13.64 -21.78
C PRO A 495 3.86 14.36 -21.50
N TYR A 496 4.61 13.90 -20.49
CA TYR A 496 5.93 14.47 -20.23
C TYR A 496 6.98 13.94 -21.22
N ASP A 497 6.76 12.80 -21.86
CA ASP A 497 7.61 12.28 -22.94
C ASP A 497 6.74 11.74 -24.09
N SER A 498 6.86 12.35 -25.26
CA SER A 498 6.14 11.94 -26.48
C SER A 498 7.01 11.11 -27.43
N GLY A 499 8.12 10.56 -26.96
CA GLY A 499 9.11 9.82 -27.76
C GLY A 499 10.25 10.68 -28.32
N SER A 500 10.31 11.97 -27.95
CA SER A 500 11.42 12.88 -28.30
C SER A 500 12.26 13.31 -27.10
N GLY A 501 12.05 12.65 -25.96
CA GLY A 501 12.64 12.98 -24.67
C GLY A 501 11.67 13.81 -23.81
N GLU A 502 12.05 13.99 -22.54
CA GLU A 502 11.20 14.65 -21.57
C GLU A 502 11.05 16.15 -21.83
N ALA A 503 9.81 16.65 -21.73
CA ALA A 503 9.44 18.03 -21.87
C ALA A 503 8.59 18.51 -20.67
N PRO A 504 8.61 19.82 -20.35
CA PRO A 504 7.70 20.39 -19.35
C PRO A 504 6.24 20.21 -19.75
N GLN A 505 5.44 19.63 -18.85
CA GLN A 505 4.02 19.39 -19.08
C GLN A 505 3.23 20.71 -19.07
N LYS A 506 2.34 20.86 -20.05
CA LYS A 506 1.40 21.98 -20.17
C LYS A 506 -0.04 21.49 -20.06
N GLY A 507 -0.91 22.32 -19.52
CA GLY A 507 -2.34 22.05 -19.42
C GLY A 507 -3.02 22.93 -18.37
N LEU A 508 -3.90 22.35 -17.56
CA LEU A 508 -4.64 23.02 -16.50
C LEU A 508 -4.07 22.58 -15.14
N TRP A 509 -3.63 23.53 -14.32
CA TRP A 509 -2.88 23.27 -13.10
C TRP A 509 -3.50 23.94 -11.89
N ILE A 510 -3.54 23.23 -10.78
CA ILE A 510 -3.76 23.73 -9.43
C ILE A 510 -2.39 24.03 -8.84
N THR A 511 -2.18 25.25 -8.34
CA THR A 511 -0.88 25.69 -7.82
C THR A 511 -1.05 26.53 -6.57
N ASP A 512 0.00 26.58 -5.75
CA ASP A 512 -0.04 27.18 -4.41
C ASP A 512 -1.17 26.53 -3.59
N LEU A 513 -1.20 25.20 -3.64
CA LEU A 513 -2.20 24.37 -2.98
C LEU A 513 -1.77 24.09 -1.54
N ASP A 514 -2.62 24.48 -0.61
CA ASP A 514 -2.60 24.02 0.78
C ASP A 514 -3.85 23.18 1.03
N TYR A 515 -3.68 21.97 1.55
CA TYR A 515 -4.76 21.08 1.91
C TYR A 515 -4.59 20.61 3.35
N ASP A 516 -5.65 20.71 4.12
CA ASP A 516 -5.74 20.22 5.48
C ASP A 516 -6.93 19.25 5.54
N GLY A 517 -6.70 18.04 6.05
CA GLY A 517 -7.69 16.98 6.04
C GLY A 517 -7.65 16.14 7.30
N HIS A 518 -8.83 15.88 7.85
CA HIS A 518 -9.03 15.15 9.07
C HIS A 518 -10.04 14.03 8.87
N LEU A 519 -9.72 12.87 9.43
CA LEU A 519 -10.54 11.67 9.38
C LEU A 519 -10.59 11.03 10.76
N ARG A 520 -11.80 10.70 11.22
CA ARG A 520 -12.05 10.07 12.51
C ARG A 520 -12.94 8.85 12.34
N SER A 521 -12.52 7.75 12.97
CA SER A 521 -13.27 6.50 13.02
C SER A 521 -13.73 6.03 11.64
N MET A 522 -12.85 6.10 10.64
CA MET A 522 -13.14 5.44 9.37
C MET A 522 -12.91 3.94 9.55
N THR A 523 -13.82 3.10 9.09
CA THR A 523 -13.63 1.64 9.10
C THR A 523 -13.46 1.12 7.69
N VAL A 524 -12.72 0.03 7.57
CA VAL A 524 -12.57 -0.77 6.36
C VAL A 524 -12.87 -2.21 6.72
N ASP A 525 -13.86 -2.77 6.04
CA ASP A 525 -14.46 -4.06 6.34
C ASP A 525 -14.62 -4.87 5.05
N VAL A 526 -14.35 -6.18 5.08
CA VAL A 526 -14.73 -7.10 4.00
C VAL A 526 -16.10 -7.67 4.32
N THR A 527 -17.02 -7.52 3.39
CA THR A 527 -18.41 -7.94 3.53
C THR A 527 -18.78 -8.97 2.46
N GLU A 528 -19.96 -9.58 2.60
CA GLU A 528 -20.51 -10.47 1.57
C GLU A 528 -20.71 -9.76 0.22
N GLU A 529 -20.91 -8.43 0.19
CA GLU A 529 -21.02 -7.69 -1.06
C GLU A 529 -19.65 -7.34 -1.68
N GLY A 530 -18.61 -7.17 -0.86
CA GLY A 530 -17.30 -6.66 -1.27
C GLY A 530 -16.63 -5.82 -0.18
N LEU A 531 -15.76 -4.89 -0.56
CA LEU A 531 -15.02 -4.05 0.38
C LEU A 531 -15.84 -2.82 0.79
N ALA A 532 -16.21 -2.72 2.06
CA ALA A 532 -16.94 -1.59 2.62
C ALA A 532 -16.00 -0.64 3.36
N ILE A 533 -16.21 0.66 3.15
CA ILE A 533 -15.47 1.74 3.80
C ILE A 533 -16.51 2.70 4.36
N VAL A 534 -16.50 2.90 5.68
CA VAL A 534 -17.44 3.78 6.37
C VAL A 534 -16.67 4.88 7.05
N LYS A 535 -16.96 6.14 6.74
CA LYS A 535 -16.34 7.30 7.38
C LYS A 535 -17.22 7.76 8.54
N GLY A 536 -16.72 7.64 9.77
CA GLY A 536 -17.38 8.19 10.95
C GLY A 536 -17.56 9.71 10.85
N GLU A 537 -16.45 10.45 10.93
CA GLU A 537 -16.42 11.90 10.71
C GLU A 537 -15.21 12.28 9.84
N ALA A 538 -15.43 13.16 8.86
CA ALA A 538 -14.35 13.68 8.02
C ALA A 538 -14.57 15.16 7.71
N TRP A 539 -13.53 15.97 7.81
CA TRP A 539 -13.56 17.36 7.33
C TRP A 539 -12.23 17.74 6.68
N SER A 540 -12.28 18.65 5.72
CA SER A 540 -11.08 19.14 5.05
C SER A 540 -11.28 20.53 4.47
N SER A 541 -10.15 21.21 4.25
CA SER A 541 -10.05 22.48 3.53
C SER A 541 -8.97 22.38 2.47
N MET A 542 -9.33 22.65 1.22
CA MET A 542 -8.44 22.74 0.08
C MET A 542 -8.40 24.18 -0.39
N ASP A 543 -7.29 24.88 -0.17
CA ASP A 543 -7.04 26.24 -0.63
C ASP A 543 -6.10 26.22 -1.84
N ILE A 544 -6.65 26.54 -3.00
CA ILE A 544 -5.93 26.61 -4.27
C ILE A 544 -5.63 28.08 -4.54
N GLY A 545 -4.39 28.49 -4.32
CA GLY A 545 -3.99 29.87 -4.56
C GLY A 545 -4.16 30.29 -6.03
N ASN A 546 -3.92 29.41 -6.99
CA ASN A 546 -4.06 29.72 -8.41
C ASN A 546 -4.46 28.48 -9.25
N LEU A 547 -5.61 28.55 -9.92
CA LEU A 547 -5.94 27.65 -11.03
C LEU A 547 -5.38 28.24 -12.34
N ARG A 548 -4.40 27.59 -12.98
CA ARG A 548 -3.62 28.11 -14.10
C ARG A 548 -3.82 27.34 -15.39
N VAL A 549 -3.79 28.05 -16.52
CA VAL A 549 -3.72 27.48 -17.87
C VAL A 549 -2.33 27.72 -18.47
N GLY A 550 -1.75 26.69 -19.08
CA GLY A 550 -0.41 26.72 -19.64
C GLY A 550 0.52 25.87 -18.79
N ASP A 551 1.49 26.50 -18.11
CA ASP A 551 2.41 25.81 -17.21
C ASP A 551 2.12 26.11 -15.73
N LYS A 552 2.67 25.26 -14.85
CA LYS A 552 2.46 25.33 -13.39
C LYS A 552 3.13 26.52 -12.69
N LEU A 553 3.95 27.33 -13.36
CA LEU A 553 4.68 28.45 -12.74
C LEU A 553 4.24 29.80 -13.31
N ALA A 554 4.25 29.94 -14.63
CA ALA A 554 4.02 31.19 -15.36
C ALA A 554 2.66 31.24 -16.09
N GLY A 555 1.85 30.18 -16.03
CA GLY A 555 0.52 30.13 -16.64
C GLY A 555 -0.44 31.20 -16.10
N ALA A 556 -1.33 31.70 -16.95
CA ALA A 556 -2.36 32.66 -16.58
C ALA A 556 -3.37 32.01 -15.62
N SER A 557 -3.88 32.75 -14.63
CA SER A 557 -4.75 32.18 -13.59
C SER A 557 -6.20 32.65 -13.66
N PHE A 558 -7.13 31.73 -13.39
CA PHE A 558 -8.55 32.00 -13.12
C PHE A 558 -8.82 32.53 -11.71
N GLY A 559 -7.80 32.66 -10.87
CA GLY A 559 -7.92 33.10 -9.48
C GLY A 559 -7.80 31.94 -8.47
N ARG A 560 -8.20 32.23 -7.24
CA ARG A 560 -8.14 31.33 -6.09
C ARG A 560 -9.45 30.58 -5.91
N PHE A 561 -9.35 29.32 -5.51
CA PHE A 561 -10.50 28.47 -5.19
C PHE A 561 -10.31 27.89 -3.79
N VAL A 562 -11.33 27.94 -2.95
CA VAL A 562 -11.33 27.27 -1.65
C VAL A 562 -12.49 26.30 -1.60
N LEU A 563 -12.20 25.03 -1.35
CA LEU A 563 -13.18 23.99 -1.17
C LEU A 563 -13.08 23.45 0.26
N GLN A 564 -14.17 23.57 1.01
CA GLN A 564 -14.29 22.98 2.33
C GLN A 564 -15.31 21.86 2.28
N LYS A 565 -15.02 20.74 2.96
CA LYS A 565 -15.86 19.56 3.00
C LYS A 565 -16.09 19.12 4.44
N TYR A 566 -17.31 18.72 4.76
CA TYR A 566 -17.67 18.13 6.04
C TYR A 566 -18.68 17.00 5.86
N GLU A 567 -18.30 15.79 6.28
CA GLU A 567 -19.07 14.56 6.14
C GLU A 567 -19.21 13.84 7.49
N LEU A 568 -20.39 13.27 7.74
CA LEU A 568 -20.69 12.41 8.89
C LEU A 568 -21.41 11.15 8.41
N GLY A 569 -20.82 9.97 8.64
CA GLY A 569 -21.43 8.70 8.27
C GLY A 569 -21.50 8.41 6.76
N SER A 570 -20.65 9.06 5.95
CA SER A 570 -20.50 8.73 4.52
C SER A 570 -19.93 7.32 4.35
N SER A 571 -20.28 6.62 3.27
CA SER A 571 -19.76 5.27 2.99
C SER A 571 -19.44 5.05 1.52
N MET A 572 -18.59 4.07 1.26
CA MET A 572 -18.23 3.56 -0.06
C MET A 572 -18.20 2.04 -0.01
N THR A 573 -18.72 1.37 -1.03
CA THR A 573 -18.60 -0.09 -1.18
C THR A 573 -18.09 -0.41 -2.57
N ILE A 574 -17.00 -1.17 -2.65
CA ILE A 574 -16.42 -1.67 -3.91
C ILE A 574 -16.90 -3.11 -4.09
N VAL A 575 -17.47 -3.40 -5.27
CA VAL A 575 -18.15 -4.65 -5.59
C VAL A 575 -17.70 -5.14 -6.98
N PRO A 576 -17.46 -6.44 -7.16
CA PRO A 576 -17.18 -7.03 -8.47
C PRO A 576 -18.42 -7.11 -9.37
N GLY A 577 -18.21 -7.01 -10.68
CA GLY A 577 -19.24 -7.27 -11.70
C GLY A 577 -19.61 -6.10 -12.59
N GLY A 578 -18.81 -5.02 -12.58
CA GLY A 578 -18.79 -4.09 -13.71
C GLY A 578 -20.10 -3.39 -14.07
N ALA A 579 -20.15 -2.76 -15.25
CA ALA A 579 -21.35 -2.10 -15.78
C ALA A 579 -22.35 -3.09 -16.40
N GLY A 580 -21.89 -4.29 -16.76
CA GLY A 580 -22.71 -5.43 -17.17
C GLY A 580 -23.54 -5.17 -18.43
N GLU A 581 -24.71 -5.79 -18.52
CA GLU A 581 -25.59 -5.65 -19.68
C GLU A 581 -26.31 -4.29 -19.73
N VAL A 582 -26.22 -3.60 -20.87
CA VAL A 582 -26.83 -2.28 -21.07
C VAL A 582 -27.48 -2.16 -22.46
N CYS A 583 -28.66 -1.54 -22.49
CA CYS A 583 -29.25 -1.06 -23.73
C CYS A 583 -28.77 0.37 -24.05
N ALA A 584 -27.80 0.50 -24.96
CA ALA A 584 -27.26 1.78 -25.39
C ALA A 584 -28.18 2.44 -26.43
N GLY A 585 -28.63 3.67 -26.16
CA GLY A 585 -29.46 4.45 -27.10
C GLY A 585 -30.92 3.97 -27.23
N GLY A 586 -31.37 3.04 -26.39
CA GLY A 586 -32.75 2.55 -26.35
C GLY A 586 -33.23 2.25 -24.93
N VAL A 587 -34.30 1.47 -24.82
CA VAL A 587 -34.89 0.99 -23.56
C VAL A 587 -35.21 -0.50 -23.65
N GLY A 588 -34.97 -1.24 -22.56
CA GLY A 588 -35.29 -2.66 -22.47
C GLY A 588 -34.27 -3.43 -21.63
N GLY A 589 -34.74 -4.44 -20.90
CA GLY A 589 -33.88 -5.32 -20.08
C GLY A 589 -33.45 -6.60 -20.79
N THR A 590 -33.71 -6.71 -22.09
CA THR A 590 -33.28 -7.84 -22.93
C THR A 590 -32.78 -7.29 -24.27
N GLU A 591 -31.90 -8.03 -24.94
CA GLU A 591 -31.42 -7.69 -26.28
C GLU A 591 -32.56 -7.41 -27.27
N SER A 592 -33.60 -8.24 -27.24
CA SER A 592 -34.78 -8.11 -28.11
C SER A 592 -35.57 -6.83 -27.85
N ALA A 593 -35.79 -6.47 -26.59
CA ALA A 593 -36.50 -5.25 -26.22
C ALA A 593 -35.67 -4.00 -26.55
N CYS A 594 -34.36 -4.06 -26.30
CA CYS A 594 -33.43 -3.00 -26.63
C CYS A 594 -33.43 -2.70 -28.13
N THR A 595 -33.26 -3.72 -28.95
CA THR A 595 -33.25 -3.59 -30.42
C THR A 595 -34.59 -3.09 -30.94
N ALA A 596 -35.71 -3.57 -30.39
CA ALA A 596 -37.05 -3.11 -30.76
C ALA A 596 -37.28 -1.61 -30.45
N SER A 597 -36.59 -1.08 -29.44
CA SER A 597 -36.63 0.35 -29.10
C SER A 597 -35.66 1.23 -29.90
N GLY A 598 -34.88 0.63 -30.80
CA GLY A 598 -33.84 1.31 -31.58
C GLY A 598 -32.49 1.44 -30.86
N GLY A 599 -32.31 0.75 -29.73
CA GLY A 599 -31.03 0.68 -29.01
C GLY A 599 -30.14 -0.48 -29.48
N VAL A 600 -28.91 -0.47 -29.00
CA VAL A 600 -27.91 -1.54 -29.18
C VAL A 600 -27.69 -2.24 -27.84
N TRP A 601 -27.79 -3.56 -27.82
CA TRP A 601 -27.46 -4.34 -26.64
C TRP A 601 -25.96 -4.49 -26.51
N GLU A 602 -25.42 -4.10 -25.37
CA GLU A 602 -24.02 -4.27 -25.02
C GLU A 602 -23.96 -5.24 -23.83
N ASN A 603 -23.37 -6.42 -24.05
CA ASN A 603 -22.97 -7.31 -22.97
C ASN A 603 -21.50 -7.04 -22.68
N ARG A 604 -21.24 -6.41 -21.53
CA ARG A 604 -19.91 -5.91 -21.15
C ARG A 604 -19.08 -6.92 -20.35
N GLY A 605 -19.63 -8.10 -20.05
CA GLY A 605 -18.94 -9.16 -19.33
C GLY A 605 -19.38 -9.30 -17.88
N GLU A 606 -18.66 -10.14 -17.13
CA GLU A 606 -18.96 -10.48 -15.73
C GLU A 606 -17.93 -9.93 -14.74
N GLU A 607 -16.77 -9.46 -15.23
CA GLU A 607 -15.75 -8.79 -14.43
C GLU A 607 -16.02 -7.26 -14.38
N GLY A 608 -15.04 -6.47 -13.95
CA GLY A 608 -15.18 -5.02 -13.82
C GLY A 608 -15.49 -4.56 -12.40
N ILE A 609 -15.51 -3.23 -12.21
CA ILE A 609 -15.61 -2.60 -10.89
C ILE A 609 -16.92 -1.82 -10.78
N THR A 610 -17.67 -2.08 -9.71
CA THR A 610 -18.78 -1.22 -9.26
C THR A 610 -18.45 -0.57 -7.91
N VAL A 611 -18.59 0.75 -7.84
CA VAL A 611 -18.42 1.54 -6.62
C VAL A 611 -19.77 2.15 -6.25
N LYS A 612 -20.28 1.79 -5.08
CA LYS A 612 -21.48 2.38 -4.48
C LYS A 612 -21.03 3.45 -3.48
N LEU A 613 -21.32 4.72 -3.76
CA LEU A 613 -20.98 5.85 -2.90
C LEU A 613 -22.22 6.35 -2.19
N LYS A 614 -22.08 6.70 -0.91
CA LYS A 614 -23.06 7.43 -0.11
C LYS A 614 -22.35 8.59 0.57
N GLN A 615 -22.56 9.80 0.06
CA GLN A 615 -21.98 11.02 0.61
C GLN A 615 -23.02 11.77 1.44
N ILE A 616 -22.84 11.83 2.75
CA ILE A 616 -23.67 12.59 3.67
C ILE A 616 -22.95 13.90 3.95
N LEU A 617 -23.41 14.98 3.32
CA LEU A 617 -22.88 16.32 3.57
C LEU A 617 -23.56 16.88 4.80
N ALA A 618 -22.80 17.03 5.88
CA ALA A 618 -23.32 17.49 7.16
C ALA A 618 -23.50 19.01 7.18
N ARG A 619 -24.45 19.47 8.01
CA ARG A 619 -24.68 20.89 8.26
C ARG A 619 -23.46 21.50 8.95
N ALA A 620 -23.15 22.76 8.65
CA ALA A 620 -22.05 23.47 9.29
C ALA A 620 -22.19 23.49 10.82
N VAL A 621 -21.09 23.18 11.52
CA VAL A 621 -20.99 23.28 12.99
C VAL A 621 -19.95 24.31 13.44
N SER A 622 -19.02 24.66 12.55
CA SER A 622 -18.01 25.72 12.74
C SER A 622 -17.50 26.21 11.39
N ASP A 623 -16.60 27.18 11.38
CA ASP A 623 -15.96 27.64 10.13
C ASP A 623 -15.02 26.59 9.50
N ASP A 624 -14.48 25.68 10.30
CA ASP A 624 -13.58 24.62 9.84
C ASP A 624 -14.35 23.34 9.44
N LYS A 625 -15.54 23.15 10.02
CA LYS A 625 -16.43 22.02 9.73
C LYS A 625 -17.70 22.51 9.04
N LYS A 626 -17.56 22.77 7.74
CA LYS A 626 -18.65 23.13 6.83
C LYS A 626 -18.34 22.67 5.42
N ASN A 627 -19.38 22.59 4.60
CA ASN A 627 -19.24 22.42 3.17
C ASN A 627 -19.40 23.78 2.48
N ALA A 628 -18.35 24.26 1.83
CA ALA A 628 -18.35 25.56 1.20
C ALA A 628 -17.47 25.58 -0.04
N PHE A 629 -17.83 26.42 -1.00
CA PHE A 629 -17.04 26.71 -2.18
C PHE A 629 -16.85 28.22 -2.31
N THR A 630 -15.60 28.66 -2.41
CA THR A 630 -15.24 30.06 -2.65
C THR A 630 -14.42 30.18 -3.93
N TRP A 631 -14.80 31.11 -4.80
CA TRP A 631 -13.99 31.52 -5.94
C TRP A 631 -13.63 33.00 -5.82
N GLU A 632 -12.33 33.31 -5.86
CA GLU A 632 -11.79 34.65 -5.66
C GLU A 632 -10.99 35.14 -6.88
N THR A 633 -11.31 36.34 -7.36
CA THR A 633 -10.66 36.99 -8.51
C THR A 633 -10.28 38.45 -8.20
N ASN A 634 -9.48 39.08 -9.07
CA ASN A 634 -9.07 40.49 -8.94
C ASN A 634 -8.34 40.80 -7.61
N ARG A 635 -7.48 39.87 -7.17
CA ARG A 635 -6.64 40.03 -5.97
C ARG A 635 -5.62 41.14 -6.17
N LYS A 636 -5.32 41.86 -5.09
CA LYS A 636 -4.16 42.75 -5.02
C LYS A 636 -2.88 41.92 -5.08
N THR A 637 -1.79 42.51 -5.55
CA THR A 637 -0.48 41.88 -5.51
C THR A 637 0.39 42.49 -4.41
N ASP A 638 1.28 41.70 -3.83
CA ASP A 638 2.34 42.17 -2.94
C ASP A 638 3.44 42.91 -3.71
N ALA A 639 4.49 43.34 -3.00
CA ALA A 639 5.63 44.05 -3.60
C ALA A 639 6.44 43.19 -4.59
N SER A 640 6.30 41.86 -4.52
CA SER A 640 6.95 40.88 -5.39
C SER A 640 6.07 40.47 -6.58
N GLY A 641 4.85 40.99 -6.67
CA GLY A 641 3.88 40.67 -7.72
C GLY A 641 3.02 39.44 -7.43
N ASN A 642 3.10 38.84 -6.25
CA ASN A 642 2.30 37.67 -5.88
C ASN A 642 0.90 38.10 -5.45
N PRO A 643 -0.17 37.41 -5.87
CA PRO A 643 -1.51 37.74 -5.45
C PRO A 643 -1.71 37.49 -3.94
N ILE A 644 -2.44 38.40 -3.28
CA ILE A 644 -2.75 38.35 -1.85
C ILE A 644 -4.15 37.73 -1.68
N ASN A 645 -4.25 36.60 -0.98
CA ASN A 645 -5.51 35.92 -0.69
C ASN A 645 -6.45 36.78 0.16
N GLY A 646 -7.76 36.71 -0.11
CA GLY A 646 -8.79 37.48 0.61
C GLY A 646 -8.87 38.97 0.24
N SER A 647 -8.12 39.44 -0.76
CA SER A 647 -8.09 40.86 -1.15
C SER A 647 -8.95 41.18 -2.38
N GLY A 648 -9.46 40.15 -3.06
CA GLY A 648 -10.23 40.25 -4.28
C GLY A 648 -11.75 40.18 -4.09
N ASN A 649 -12.47 40.07 -5.20
CA ASN A 649 -13.91 39.80 -5.23
C ASN A 649 -14.15 38.29 -5.08
N GLN A 650 -15.12 37.89 -4.27
CA GLN A 650 -15.42 36.48 -4.01
C GLN A 650 -16.86 36.12 -4.36
N LEU A 651 -17.06 34.91 -4.90
CA LEU A 651 -18.32 34.20 -4.94
C LEU A 651 -18.24 33.06 -3.93
N VAL A 652 -19.15 33.03 -2.94
CA VAL A 652 -19.16 32.04 -1.88
C VAL A 652 -20.48 31.28 -1.90
N LEU A 653 -20.44 29.97 -2.11
CA LEU A 653 -21.55 29.06 -1.84
C LEU A 653 -21.29 28.44 -0.47
N ASN A 654 -22.15 28.74 0.50
CA ASN A 654 -21.89 28.41 1.90
C ASN A 654 -22.94 27.43 2.47
N ASP A 655 -22.48 26.58 3.38
CA ASP A 655 -23.26 25.55 4.10
C ASP A 655 -24.09 24.69 3.12
N ILE A 656 -23.36 23.91 2.30
CA ILE A 656 -23.92 22.93 1.36
C ILE A 656 -24.18 21.61 2.10
N TYR A 657 -25.42 21.16 2.23
CA TYR A 657 -25.71 19.94 3.01
C TYR A 657 -26.82 19.09 2.38
N THR A 658 -26.82 17.79 2.70
CA THR A 658 -27.88 16.87 2.30
C THR A 658 -28.96 16.77 3.37
N SER A 659 -30.18 16.42 2.97
CA SER A 659 -31.31 16.15 3.86
C SER A 659 -32.24 15.12 3.22
N ASP A 660 -33.03 14.44 4.04
CA ASP A 660 -34.10 13.54 3.62
C ASP A 660 -35.42 14.27 3.35
N GLY A 661 -35.44 15.60 3.52
CA GLY A 661 -36.57 16.47 3.21
C GLY A 661 -37.59 16.63 4.34
N GLY A 662 -37.28 16.13 5.54
CA GLY A 662 -38.08 16.31 6.74
C GLY A 662 -37.49 15.60 7.96
N ASP A 663 -38.04 15.94 9.11
CA ASP A 663 -37.83 15.29 10.41
C ASP A 663 -38.82 14.11 10.54
N PHE A 664 -38.35 12.87 10.34
CA PHE A 664 -39.20 11.69 10.42
C PHE A 664 -39.14 10.98 11.78
N ASP A 665 -38.17 11.30 12.65
CA ASP A 665 -38.03 10.73 13.98
C ASP A 665 -38.60 11.64 15.11
N GLY A 666 -38.92 12.89 14.79
CA GLY A 666 -39.57 13.87 15.64
C GLY A 666 -38.63 14.62 16.58
N ASP A 667 -37.32 14.64 16.32
CA ASP A 667 -36.31 15.30 17.17
C ASP A 667 -36.16 16.82 16.92
N GLY A 668 -36.84 17.34 15.89
CA GLY A 668 -36.82 18.74 15.49
C GLY A 668 -35.73 19.10 14.47
N VAL A 669 -35.01 18.12 13.93
CA VAL A 669 -33.97 18.26 12.91
C VAL A 669 -34.34 17.42 11.68
N ASP A 670 -34.12 17.95 10.48
CA ASP A 670 -34.32 17.14 9.27
C ASP A 670 -33.36 15.93 9.27
N ASP A 671 -33.90 14.74 9.02
CA ASP A 671 -33.10 13.53 8.90
C ASP A 671 -32.10 13.64 7.74
N ASN A 672 -30.94 13.00 7.88
CA ASN A 672 -29.92 12.97 6.83
C ASN A 672 -29.30 11.58 6.67
N THR A 673 -30.15 10.59 6.43
CA THR A 673 -29.73 9.18 6.31
C THR A 673 -29.49 8.75 4.87
N PHE A 674 -30.04 9.47 3.88
CA PHE A 674 -29.95 9.08 2.48
C PHE A 674 -28.66 9.55 1.81
N GLY A 675 -28.31 10.83 1.99
CA GLY A 675 -27.16 11.49 1.35
C GLY A 675 -27.27 11.63 -0.18
N VAL A 676 -26.17 11.98 -0.85
CA VAL A 676 -25.99 11.77 -2.28
C VAL A 676 -25.50 10.34 -2.48
N ARG A 677 -26.29 9.53 -3.18
CA ARG A 677 -25.90 8.16 -3.53
C ARG A 677 -25.52 8.08 -5.00
N THR A 678 -24.37 7.50 -5.27
CA THR A 678 -23.89 7.31 -6.64
C THR A 678 -23.44 5.87 -6.80
N ASP A 679 -24.13 5.12 -7.66
CA ASP A 679 -23.70 3.79 -8.08
C ASP A 679 -22.94 3.97 -9.41
N LEU A 680 -21.63 3.74 -9.39
CA LEU A 680 -20.73 3.91 -10.54
C LEU A 680 -20.13 2.57 -10.92
N ALA A 681 -20.40 2.11 -12.12
CA ALA A 681 -19.88 0.86 -12.65
C ALA A 681 -19.03 1.11 -13.90
N VAL A 682 -17.86 0.47 -13.96
CA VAL A 682 -16.82 0.73 -14.97
C VAL A 682 -16.27 -0.58 -15.52
N ASP A 683 -16.29 -0.69 -16.85
CA ASP A 683 -15.67 -1.76 -17.63
C ASP A 683 -14.72 -1.18 -18.69
N VAL A 684 -13.82 -2.00 -19.21
CA VAL A 684 -13.01 -1.78 -20.41
C VAL A 684 -13.67 -2.53 -21.57
N TYR A 685 -14.56 -1.86 -22.30
CA TYR A 685 -15.38 -2.52 -23.32
C TYR A 685 -15.05 -2.08 -24.75
N ARG A 686 -15.43 -2.92 -25.72
CA ARG A 686 -15.40 -2.59 -27.15
C ARG A 686 -16.51 -1.63 -27.51
N THR A 687 -16.14 -0.43 -27.96
CA THR A 687 -17.07 0.69 -28.12
C THR A 687 -17.30 1.03 -29.58
N ARG A 688 -18.53 1.41 -29.92
CA ARG A 688 -18.90 1.84 -31.26
C ARG A 688 -18.39 3.26 -31.52
N VAL A 689 -17.44 3.41 -32.43
CA VAL A 689 -16.95 4.72 -32.88
C VAL A 689 -17.29 4.91 -34.35
N VAL A 690 -17.97 6.01 -34.67
CA VAL A 690 -18.36 6.35 -36.04
C VAL A 690 -17.60 7.56 -36.56
N LYS A 691 -17.31 7.56 -37.86
CA LYS A 691 -16.73 8.70 -38.54
C LYS A 691 -17.71 9.88 -38.55
N LYS A 692 -17.23 11.07 -38.21
CA LYS A 692 -18.07 12.28 -38.10
C LYS A 692 -18.30 12.98 -39.44
N GLU A 693 -17.34 12.89 -40.36
CA GLU A 693 -17.33 13.59 -41.65
C GLU A 693 -16.77 12.68 -42.75
N ASP A 694 -17.17 12.93 -44.00
CA ASP A 694 -16.62 12.23 -45.16
C ASP A 694 -15.15 12.64 -45.42
N GLY A 695 -14.33 11.72 -45.93
CA GLY A 695 -12.95 11.99 -46.34
C GLY A 695 -11.89 11.36 -45.44
N ALA A 696 -10.68 11.91 -45.45
CA ALA A 696 -9.57 11.43 -44.60
C ALA A 696 -9.68 12.04 -43.19
N ASP A 697 -9.31 11.27 -42.16
CA ASP A 697 -9.12 11.81 -40.82
C ASP A 697 -7.70 12.38 -40.59
N SER A 698 -7.37 12.75 -39.35
CA SER A 698 -6.06 13.33 -38.97
C SER A 698 -4.87 12.41 -39.29
N LEU A 699 -5.10 11.10 -39.39
CA LEU A 699 -4.10 10.10 -39.73
C LEU A 699 -4.16 9.68 -41.21
N GLY A 700 -5.04 10.28 -42.00
CA GLY A 700 -5.15 10.00 -43.43
C GLY A 700 -6.10 8.85 -43.80
N VAL A 701 -6.79 8.24 -42.84
CA VAL A 701 -7.65 7.08 -43.09
C VAL A 701 -8.99 7.55 -43.66
N VAL A 702 -9.32 7.11 -44.88
CA VAL A 702 -10.51 7.55 -45.62
C VAL A 702 -11.74 6.73 -45.22
N GLY A 703 -12.88 7.40 -45.07
CA GLY A 703 -14.19 6.77 -44.86
C GLY A 703 -15.33 7.76 -45.07
N SER A 704 -16.57 7.29 -44.98
CA SER A 704 -17.78 8.11 -45.07
C SER A 704 -18.34 8.39 -43.68
N ARG A 705 -19.08 9.49 -43.53
CA ARG A 705 -19.79 9.82 -42.29
C ARG A 705 -20.74 8.67 -41.92
N GLY A 706 -20.62 8.20 -40.69
CA GLY A 706 -21.42 7.08 -40.17
C GLY A 706 -20.72 5.73 -40.25
N ASP A 707 -19.67 5.59 -41.06
CA ASP A 707 -18.87 4.36 -41.09
C ASP A 707 -18.22 4.12 -39.71
N GLU A 708 -18.24 2.87 -39.25
CA GLU A 708 -17.65 2.46 -37.97
C GLU A 708 -16.14 2.25 -38.09
N LYS A 709 -15.38 2.75 -37.12
CA LYS A 709 -13.96 2.48 -36.97
C LYS A 709 -13.78 1.06 -36.44
N ILE A 710 -13.06 0.23 -37.19
CA ILE A 710 -12.73 -1.15 -36.86
C ILE A 710 -11.21 -1.29 -36.81
N MET A 711 -10.69 -1.82 -35.70
CA MET A 711 -9.26 -2.09 -35.53
C MET A 711 -8.84 -3.19 -36.49
N ASP A 712 -7.72 -2.96 -37.18
CA ASP A 712 -7.22 -3.83 -38.24
C ASP A 712 -5.70 -3.74 -38.26
N SER A 713 -5.03 -4.76 -37.72
CA SER A 713 -3.55 -4.81 -37.66
C SER A 713 -2.90 -4.94 -39.03
N SER A 714 -3.67 -5.22 -40.10
CA SER A 714 -3.17 -5.24 -41.46
C SER A 714 -3.18 -3.85 -42.12
N ALA A 715 -3.94 -2.90 -41.56
CA ALA A 715 -3.93 -1.51 -42.00
C ALA A 715 -2.69 -0.79 -41.44
N PRO A 716 -1.99 0.04 -42.22
CA PRO A 716 -0.78 0.74 -41.75
C PRO A 716 -1.03 1.60 -40.49
N GLU A 717 -2.20 2.22 -40.40
CA GLU A 717 -2.62 3.06 -39.29
C GLU A 717 -3.34 2.27 -38.18
N GLY A 718 -3.47 0.95 -38.33
CA GLY A 718 -4.04 0.03 -37.35
C GLY A 718 -5.58 -0.04 -37.33
N TYR A 719 -6.28 0.64 -38.25
CA TYR A 719 -7.74 0.58 -38.37
C TYR A 719 -8.25 0.93 -39.77
N ARG A 720 -9.53 0.63 -40.01
CA ARG A 720 -10.29 1.04 -41.21
C ARG A 720 -11.71 1.48 -40.84
N TYR A 721 -12.38 2.19 -41.75
CA TYR A 721 -13.79 2.55 -41.63
C TYR A 721 -14.67 1.56 -42.40
N VAL A 722 -15.82 1.17 -41.83
CA VAL A 722 -16.74 0.16 -42.36
C VAL A 722 -18.18 0.64 -42.23
N ALA A 723 -18.91 0.74 -43.34
CA ALA A 723 -20.29 1.23 -43.35
C ALA A 723 -21.26 0.32 -42.56
N ASP A 724 -21.17 -0.99 -42.77
CA ASP A 724 -22.05 -1.99 -42.15
C ASP A 724 -21.21 -3.15 -41.58
N PRO A 725 -20.61 -3.00 -40.38
CA PRO A 725 -19.72 -4.00 -39.82
C PRO A 725 -20.47 -5.28 -39.40
N GLY A 726 -19.97 -6.43 -39.87
CA GLY A 726 -20.43 -7.75 -39.43
C GLY A 726 -19.96 -8.11 -38.01
N GLN A 727 -20.39 -9.24 -37.46
CA GLN A 727 -19.99 -9.66 -36.10
C GLN A 727 -18.47 -9.73 -35.90
N SER A 728 -17.72 -10.20 -36.90
CA SER A 728 -16.25 -10.24 -36.84
C SER A 728 -15.62 -8.85 -36.80
N ASP A 729 -16.20 -7.87 -37.48
CA ASP A 729 -15.74 -6.48 -37.41
C ASP A 729 -16.07 -5.88 -36.04
N GLN A 730 -17.26 -6.15 -35.51
CA GLN A 730 -17.69 -5.65 -34.20
C GLN A 730 -16.83 -6.18 -33.05
N ALA A 731 -16.34 -7.41 -33.16
CA ALA A 731 -15.36 -7.97 -32.23
C ALA A 731 -13.99 -7.26 -32.27
N ASN A 732 -13.73 -6.45 -33.30
CA ASN A 732 -12.53 -5.64 -33.45
C ASN A 732 -12.83 -4.14 -33.32
N ARG A 733 -13.94 -3.76 -32.68
CA ARG A 733 -14.19 -2.37 -32.33
C ARG A 733 -13.10 -1.86 -31.37
N PRO A 734 -12.77 -0.55 -31.41
CA PRO A 734 -11.86 0.07 -30.46
C PRO A 734 -12.27 -0.18 -29.00
N LEU A 735 -11.29 -0.44 -28.14
CA LEU A 735 -11.51 -0.53 -26.71
C LEU A 735 -11.60 0.86 -26.08
N GLY A 736 -12.41 0.99 -25.04
CA GLY A 736 -12.56 2.21 -24.25
C GLY A 736 -13.21 1.91 -22.91
N PHE A 737 -13.39 2.93 -22.09
CA PHE A 737 -14.13 2.80 -20.84
C PHE A 737 -15.63 2.82 -21.10
N ALA A 738 -16.34 1.91 -20.47
CA ALA A 738 -17.79 1.85 -20.47
C ALA A 738 -18.29 2.06 -19.05
N VAL A 739 -18.90 3.22 -18.83
CA VAL A 739 -19.26 3.71 -17.51
C VAL A 739 -20.78 3.82 -17.42
N LYS A 740 -21.34 3.21 -16.39
CA LYS A 740 -22.76 3.34 -16.02
C LYS A 740 -22.83 4.00 -14.66
N ALA A 741 -23.55 5.10 -14.57
CA ALA A 741 -23.70 5.85 -13.33
C ALA A 741 -25.17 6.15 -13.03
N GLU A 742 -25.57 5.97 -11.78
CA GLU A 742 -26.87 6.43 -11.26
C GLU A 742 -26.61 7.26 -10.01
N SER A 743 -26.96 8.55 -10.05
CA SER A 743 -26.81 9.46 -8.91
C SER A 743 -28.17 9.97 -8.44
N ARG A 744 -28.43 9.81 -7.13
CA ARG A 744 -29.70 10.12 -6.49
C ARG A 744 -29.53 10.85 -5.17
N PHE A 745 -30.38 11.82 -4.91
CA PHE A 745 -30.51 12.46 -3.59
C PHE A 745 -31.95 12.93 -3.35
N LYS A 746 -32.36 12.93 -2.08
CA LYS A 746 -33.69 13.43 -1.68
C LYS A 746 -33.72 14.95 -1.65
N GLU A 747 -32.79 15.56 -0.92
CA GLU A 747 -32.59 17.01 -0.88
C GLU A 747 -31.09 17.36 -0.82
N LEU A 748 -30.68 18.35 -1.62
CA LEU A 748 -29.40 19.04 -1.53
C LEU A 748 -29.68 20.53 -1.33
N SER A 749 -29.18 21.07 -0.22
CA SER A 749 -29.40 22.44 0.22
C SER A 749 -28.12 23.27 0.12
N ILE A 750 -28.27 24.55 -0.25
CA ILE A 750 -27.24 25.59 -0.12
C ILE A 750 -27.86 26.71 0.71
N ASN A 751 -27.30 26.99 1.88
CA ASN A 751 -27.87 27.99 2.78
C ASN A 751 -27.86 29.39 2.16
N ASN A 752 -26.72 29.80 1.60
CA ASN A 752 -26.59 31.11 0.98
C ASN A 752 -25.50 31.14 -0.09
N ILE A 753 -25.72 32.00 -1.08
CA ILE A 753 -24.75 32.36 -2.13
C ILE A 753 -24.43 33.84 -1.97
N ASP A 754 -23.21 34.14 -1.57
CA ASP A 754 -22.75 35.51 -1.31
C ASP A 754 -21.80 36.00 -2.39
N LEU A 755 -21.92 37.30 -2.68
CA LEU A 755 -20.94 38.08 -3.42
C LEU A 755 -20.20 38.98 -2.43
N VAL A 756 -18.90 38.80 -2.28
CA VAL A 756 -18.07 39.56 -1.35
C VAL A 756 -17.21 40.54 -2.14
N HIS A 757 -17.35 41.83 -1.83
CA HIS A 757 -16.51 42.89 -2.39
C HIS A 757 -15.50 43.37 -1.34
N PRO A 758 -14.22 43.54 -1.67
CA PRO A 758 -13.15 43.80 -0.68
C PRO A 758 -13.32 45.11 0.09
N VAL A 759 -14.10 46.07 -0.43
CA VAL A 759 -14.45 47.33 0.25
C VAL A 759 -15.91 47.36 0.71
N GLY A 760 -16.77 46.56 0.08
CA GLY A 760 -18.22 46.60 0.27
C GLY A 760 -18.77 45.59 1.28
N GLY A 761 -17.96 44.61 1.68
CA GLY A 761 -18.39 43.48 2.51
C GLY A 761 -19.15 42.42 1.71
N ALA A 762 -19.74 41.46 2.43
CA ALA A 762 -20.54 40.39 1.85
C ALA A 762 -21.99 40.84 1.60
N GLN A 763 -22.56 40.47 0.45
CA GLN A 763 -23.98 40.57 0.16
C GLN A 763 -24.52 39.23 -0.34
N THR A 764 -25.59 38.74 0.28
CA THR A 764 -26.26 37.51 -0.15
C THR A 764 -27.08 37.76 -1.42
N ALA A 765 -26.70 37.08 -2.50
CA ALA A 765 -27.40 37.11 -3.77
C ALA A 765 -28.58 36.13 -3.79
N VAL A 766 -28.42 34.95 -3.20
CA VAL A 766 -29.45 33.91 -3.11
C VAL A 766 -29.43 33.28 -1.72
N TYR A 767 -30.61 33.07 -1.13
CA TYR A 767 -30.77 32.45 0.18
C TYR A 767 -31.68 31.21 0.08
N GLY A 768 -31.27 30.11 0.73
CA GLY A 768 -32.06 28.89 0.89
C GLY A 768 -32.35 28.13 -0.41
N VAL A 769 -31.32 27.82 -1.20
CA VAL A 769 -31.50 26.97 -2.39
C VAL A 769 -31.74 25.54 -1.94
N LYS A 770 -32.84 24.92 -2.38
CA LYS A 770 -33.14 23.51 -2.18
C LYS A 770 -33.37 22.83 -3.52
N MET A 771 -32.63 21.77 -3.79
CA MET A 771 -32.82 20.88 -4.93
C MET A 771 -33.36 19.56 -4.40
N GLN A 772 -34.42 19.03 -4.99
CA GLN A 772 -35.11 17.85 -4.45
C GLN A 772 -35.42 16.80 -5.53
N ASN A 773 -35.55 15.54 -5.09
CA ASN A 773 -35.98 14.40 -5.91
C ASN A 773 -35.15 14.23 -7.19
N PHE A 774 -33.84 14.22 -7.03
CA PHE A 774 -32.91 14.07 -8.14
C PHE A 774 -32.59 12.60 -8.37
N ASP A 775 -32.73 12.17 -9.63
CA ASP A 775 -32.29 10.87 -10.14
C ASP A 775 -31.73 11.11 -11.55
N ILE A 776 -30.42 10.96 -11.70
CA ILE A 776 -29.74 11.02 -12.99
C ILE A 776 -29.10 9.68 -13.29
N LYS A 777 -29.42 9.18 -14.48
CA LYS A 777 -28.82 7.98 -15.07
C LYS A 777 -27.98 8.39 -16.26
N ALA A 778 -26.74 7.94 -16.26
CA ALA A 778 -25.80 8.14 -17.35
C ALA A 778 -25.23 6.81 -17.80
N ASN A 779 -25.13 6.64 -19.12
CA ASN A 779 -24.32 5.60 -19.74
C ASN A 779 -23.35 6.30 -20.68
N LEU A 780 -22.06 6.22 -20.36
CA LEU A 780 -20.98 6.88 -21.07
C LEU A 780 -20.05 5.81 -21.62
N THR A 781 -19.72 5.93 -22.90
CA THR A 781 -18.59 5.22 -23.50
C THR A 781 -17.53 6.23 -23.87
N ALA A 782 -16.31 6.02 -23.36
CA ALA A 782 -15.16 6.87 -23.59
C ALA A 782 -14.08 6.06 -24.29
N THR A 783 -14.06 6.14 -25.62
CA THR A 783 -13.01 5.57 -26.44
C THR A 783 -11.95 6.63 -26.66
N PRO A 784 -10.69 6.39 -26.30
CA PRO A 784 -9.67 7.34 -26.66
C PRO A 784 -9.36 7.22 -28.17
N ILE A 785 -9.23 8.35 -28.84
CA ILE A 785 -9.02 8.45 -30.29
C ILE A 785 -7.71 9.23 -30.50
N PRO A 786 -6.82 8.77 -31.39
CA PRO A 786 -5.59 9.49 -31.73
C PRO A 786 -5.83 10.82 -32.46
#